data_AF-A0A812YQS6-F1
#
_entry.id   AF-A0A812YQS6-F1
#
_cell.length_a   1.000
_cell.length_b   1.000
_cell.length_c   1.000
_cell.angle_alpha   90.00
_cell.angle_beta   90.00
_cell.angle_gamma   90.00
#
_symmetry.space_group_name_H-M   'P 1'
#
loop_
_entity.id
_entity.type
_entity.pdbx_description
1 polymer ?
#
loop_
_entity_poly.entity_id
_entity_poly.type
_entity_poly.pdbx_seq_one_letter_code
_entity_poly.pdbx_strand_id
1 'polypeptide(L)'
;MTDVEGHWSYFCNFVELSEGLTFAEDGDQRDARRPPELILKDGWHFVFGGDTCDKGPGSLRCLETLVSAKKRYPDRVHLLLGNRDINKMRYTSEFTDEEVRKISSDTPGAYWVPEDKRVSPWSYFTSLAAHAEGKDTDHLTHEEIRHFCTKSNLMRYHLKYDMGSDGEFEFRRQELAHMSERNVAEVSDEEVVKSYEDSVAEDGVMRDYLRLGEIACILGSTLFVHGQIIGNQFYDCGHDGVAWAVGCVPSEDGATFEWVADLRDWVKQVNTWARRSVGAWQVQPTWQRSPSAPTFEEWSHRGGAGLIAYGTPATRVPSVVYCRWLEGNCMPKSPWLIATSTWMYPCMLPVALARPADVKCAAPQRVLGSFAIMSEQSAEDRQIEQWKVKRLVRMLDAARGNGTSAITLILNSKQDINLTNKMLTEEYGTASCIKSRVNRLSVLSAITSTQQRLKKYNRTPPNGLIVFCGEVLTEDNKEKKLTIDFEPFKPINTSMYLCDSKFHTEPLAELMEDDDKFGFLIMDGNGSLFGTVQGNHREILHKFTVDLPKKHGRGGQSALRFARLRLEKRHNYVRKVGETATQMFIPNGETPNIKGLIVAGSAEFKQDLTTNTDLFDQRLAAIVIPPLLDISYGGEAGFNQAIELSAETLRNVKFVQEKKLVTKFLDEVATDSGRYCFGIKDTMQGLEAGAVEILIIWEQLDIKRLVIRNPHTDTEEVKYVTPEQEKDPKLYVDKETNVELNVTENEAFLDWIVVNYKNYGTKLEFISDRSQEGNQFVKGFGGIGGLMRYQLEFDMLEEPDLAEADSDDDFM
;
A
#
# COMPACT_ATOMS: atom_id res chain seq x y z
N MET A 1 21.61 18.50 -4.48
CA MET A 1 20.46 18.30 -3.56
C MET A 1 19.20 18.52 -4.36
N THR A 2 18.20 17.64 -4.22
CA THR A 2 16.93 17.65 -4.97
C THR A 2 15.79 17.35 -4.01
N ASP A 3 14.54 17.59 -4.42
CA ASP A 3 13.33 17.13 -3.71
C ASP A 3 13.20 17.67 -2.27
N VAL A 4 13.57 18.94 -2.06
CA VAL A 4 13.42 19.59 -0.75
C VAL A 4 11.95 19.89 -0.45
N GLU A 5 11.14 20.17 -1.48
CA GLU A 5 9.69 20.41 -1.40
C GLU A 5 9.29 21.45 -0.31
N GLY A 6 10.18 22.36 0.08
CA GLY A 6 9.95 23.35 1.15
C GLY A 6 10.25 22.87 2.58
N HIS A 7 10.78 21.66 2.78
CA HIS A 7 11.15 21.15 4.10
C HIS A 7 12.46 21.77 4.61
N TRP A 8 12.35 22.86 5.38
CA TRP A 8 13.51 23.57 5.94
C TRP A 8 14.42 22.70 6.80
N SER A 9 13.85 21.81 7.61
CA SER A 9 14.63 20.89 8.45
C SER A 9 15.48 19.93 7.62
N TYR A 10 14.95 19.45 6.49
CA TYR A 10 15.69 18.60 5.55
C TYR A 10 16.85 19.36 4.91
N PHE A 11 16.62 20.61 4.51
CA PHE A 11 17.68 21.49 4.01
C PHE A 11 18.79 21.71 5.04
N CYS A 12 18.45 22.02 6.30
CA CYS A 12 19.42 22.19 7.37
C CYS A 12 20.23 20.91 7.63
N ASN A 13 19.57 19.74 7.64
CA ASN A 13 20.24 18.46 7.82
C ASN A 13 21.25 18.19 6.69
N PHE A 14 20.89 18.50 5.43
CA PHE A 14 21.81 18.37 4.30
C PHE A 14 23.03 19.29 4.45
N VAL A 15 22.84 20.53 4.87
CA VAL A 15 23.95 21.47 5.11
C VAL A 15 24.84 20.97 6.26
N GLU A 16 24.28 20.46 7.36
CA GLU A 16 25.05 19.89 8.48
C GLU A 16 25.87 18.66 8.09
N LEU A 17 25.36 17.82 7.18
CA LEU A 17 26.06 16.64 6.67
C LEU A 17 27.09 16.96 5.58
N SER A 18 27.01 18.14 4.97
CA SER A 18 27.88 18.53 3.87
C SER A 18 29.26 18.95 4.37
N GLU A 19 30.31 18.40 3.75
CA GLU A 19 31.67 18.86 4.02
C GLU A 19 31.96 20.22 3.38
N GLY A 20 31.20 20.61 2.34
CA GLY A 20 31.43 21.80 1.52
C GLY A 20 30.52 22.98 1.80
N LEU A 21 29.41 22.79 2.53
CA LEU A 21 28.42 23.83 2.84
C LEU A 21 28.30 24.00 4.35
N THR A 22 28.23 25.24 4.81
CA THR A 22 28.01 25.56 6.23
C THR A 22 27.17 26.83 6.36
N PHE A 23 26.38 26.93 7.42
CA PHE A 23 25.76 28.21 7.77
C PHE A 23 26.79 29.16 8.40
N ALA A 24 26.69 30.46 8.11
CA ALA A 24 27.58 31.47 8.68
C ALA A 24 27.33 31.72 10.18
N GLU A 25 26.09 31.48 10.62
CA GLU A 25 25.65 31.69 11.99
C GLU A 25 25.81 30.40 12.82
N ASP A 26 26.46 30.52 13.97
CA ASP A 26 26.64 29.42 14.93
C ASP A 26 25.30 29.07 15.61
N GLY A 27 24.86 27.82 15.52
CA GLY A 27 23.65 27.33 16.17
C GLY A 27 22.86 26.33 15.33
N ASP A 28 21.80 25.76 15.90
CA ASP A 28 20.84 24.94 15.14
C ASP A 28 19.92 25.88 14.35
N GLN A 29 20.05 25.85 13.02
CA GLN A 29 19.34 26.75 12.12
C GLN A 29 17.92 26.24 11.77
N ARG A 30 17.48 25.09 12.31
CA ARG A 30 16.12 24.56 12.07
C ARG A 30 15.02 25.53 12.55
N ASP A 31 15.25 26.20 13.67
CA ASP A 31 14.32 27.19 14.24
C ASP A 31 14.60 28.64 13.80
N ALA A 32 15.56 28.85 12.89
CA ALA A 32 15.97 30.17 12.46
C ALA A 32 14.79 30.96 11.88
N ARG A 33 14.52 32.14 12.45
CA ARG A 33 13.41 33.01 12.05
C ARG A 33 13.70 33.79 10.76
N ARG A 34 14.97 33.96 10.44
CA ARG A 34 15.46 34.62 9.24
C ARG A 34 16.23 33.62 8.40
N PRO A 35 16.28 33.80 7.06
CA PRO A 35 17.09 32.95 6.21
C PRO A 35 18.56 33.05 6.63
N PRO A 36 19.19 31.97 7.13
CA PRO A 36 20.59 32.00 7.48
C PRO A 36 21.43 32.13 6.22
N GLU A 37 22.60 32.74 6.41
CA GLU A 37 23.57 32.90 5.37
C GLU A 37 24.32 31.58 5.09
N LEU A 38 24.37 31.18 3.81
CA LEU A 38 25.05 29.96 3.38
C LEU A 38 26.47 30.25 2.86
N ILE A 39 27.45 29.54 3.41
CA ILE A 39 28.85 29.61 3.01
C ILE A 39 29.22 28.33 2.26
N LEU A 40 29.74 28.48 1.06
CA LEU A 40 30.27 27.40 0.23
C LEU A 40 31.80 27.46 0.27
N LYS A 41 32.43 26.36 0.68
CA LYS A 41 33.89 26.24 0.73
C LYS A 41 34.50 26.28 -0.67
N ASP A 42 35.74 26.75 -0.75
CA ASP A 42 36.45 26.83 -2.02
C ASP A 42 36.68 25.46 -2.65
N GLY A 43 36.55 25.41 -3.99
CA GLY A 43 36.65 24.18 -4.78
C GLY A 43 35.36 23.35 -4.85
N TRP A 44 34.32 23.70 -4.07
CA TRP A 44 33.03 23.00 -4.11
C TRP A 44 32.04 23.68 -5.06
N HIS A 45 31.21 22.87 -5.71
CA HIS A 45 30.03 23.31 -6.45
C HIS A 45 28.77 22.80 -5.75
N PHE A 46 27.72 23.61 -5.76
CA PHE A 46 26.43 23.26 -5.19
C PHE A 46 25.36 23.31 -6.27
N VAL A 47 24.73 22.17 -6.55
CA VAL A 47 23.63 22.06 -7.51
C VAL A 47 22.34 21.76 -6.75
N PHE A 48 21.36 22.66 -6.87
CA PHE A 48 20.00 22.50 -6.38
C PHE A 48 19.10 22.05 -7.53
N GLY A 49 18.42 20.91 -7.39
CA GLY A 49 17.71 20.25 -8.48
C GLY A 49 16.24 20.62 -8.65
N GLY A 50 15.82 21.81 -8.25
CA GLY A 50 14.44 22.30 -8.41
C GLY A 50 13.47 21.83 -7.33
N ASP A 51 12.22 22.28 -7.46
CA ASP A 51 11.08 22.05 -6.57
C ASP A 51 11.34 22.57 -5.14
N THR A 52 11.49 23.90 -5.07
CA THR A 52 11.87 24.61 -3.85
C THR A 52 10.76 24.76 -2.81
N CYS A 53 9.49 24.82 -3.23
CA CYS A 53 8.35 25.01 -2.33
C CYS A 53 7.18 24.18 -2.80
N ASP A 54 6.75 23.20 -1.99
CA ASP A 54 5.57 22.36 -2.26
C ASP A 54 4.84 21.93 -0.98
N LYS A 55 5.43 21.04 -0.17
CA LYS A 55 4.74 20.36 0.94
C LYS A 55 5.32 20.64 2.32
N GLY A 56 6.40 21.43 2.40
CA GLY A 56 7.14 21.66 3.63
C GLY A 56 6.94 23.04 4.26
N PRO A 57 6.99 23.14 5.60
CA PRO A 57 7.01 24.42 6.31
C PRO A 57 8.42 25.02 6.29
N GLY A 58 8.70 25.90 5.32
CA GLY A 58 10.07 26.40 5.11
C GLY A 58 10.41 26.99 3.75
N SER A 59 9.41 27.14 2.90
CA SER A 59 9.51 27.56 1.51
C SER A 59 10.20 28.92 1.31
N LEU A 60 9.85 29.96 2.07
CA LEU A 60 10.47 31.29 1.97
C LEU A 60 11.94 31.24 2.39
N ARG A 61 12.21 30.63 3.55
CA ARG A 61 13.59 30.56 4.08
C ARG A 61 14.50 29.80 3.13
N CYS A 62 14.03 28.68 2.56
CA CYS A 62 14.74 27.93 1.51
C CYS A 62 15.04 28.82 0.30
N LEU A 63 14.02 29.48 -0.27
CA LEU A 63 14.17 30.33 -1.44
C LEU A 63 15.17 31.47 -1.22
N GLU A 64 15.01 32.20 -0.11
CA GLU A 64 15.86 33.35 0.22
C GLU A 64 17.33 32.93 0.43
N THR A 65 17.57 31.83 1.14
CA THR A 65 18.93 31.29 1.33
C THR A 65 19.55 30.83 0.00
N LEU A 66 18.80 30.16 -0.87
CA LEU A 66 19.29 29.70 -2.18
C LEU A 66 19.60 30.86 -3.13
N VAL A 67 18.71 31.86 -3.21
CA VAL A 67 18.92 33.06 -4.04
C VAL A 67 20.12 33.86 -3.53
N SER A 68 20.24 34.03 -2.21
CA SER A 68 21.39 34.71 -1.60
C SER A 68 22.71 33.98 -1.91
N ALA A 69 22.72 32.65 -1.79
CA ALA A 69 23.88 31.82 -2.12
C ALA A 69 24.27 31.93 -3.61
N LYS A 70 23.29 31.92 -4.53
CA LYS A 70 23.53 32.06 -5.96
C LYS A 70 24.06 33.44 -6.34
N LYS A 71 23.54 34.52 -5.73
CA LYS A 71 24.05 35.88 -5.94
C LYS A 71 25.50 36.03 -5.49
N ARG A 72 25.88 35.34 -4.40
CA ARG A 72 27.24 35.38 -3.85
C ARG A 72 28.23 34.52 -4.63
N TYR A 73 27.81 33.35 -5.07
CA TYR A 73 28.65 32.37 -5.75
C TYR A 73 28.06 32.01 -7.14
N PRO A 74 28.02 32.96 -8.09
CA PRO A 74 27.30 32.80 -9.35
C PRO A 74 27.80 31.62 -10.19
N ASP A 75 29.10 31.33 -10.17
CA ASP A 75 29.72 30.26 -10.97
C ASP A 75 29.80 28.91 -10.26
N ARG A 76 29.47 28.85 -8.96
CA ARG A 76 29.60 27.63 -8.14
C ARG A 76 28.28 27.11 -7.60
N VAL A 77 27.28 27.97 -7.47
CA VAL A 77 25.92 27.59 -7.09
C VAL A 77 25.08 27.53 -8.37
N HIS A 78 24.40 26.41 -8.61
CA HIS A 78 23.56 26.19 -9.78
C HIS A 78 22.15 25.84 -9.30
N LEU A 79 21.16 26.61 -9.74
CA LEU A 79 19.76 26.41 -9.38
C LEU A 79 19.05 25.88 -10.61
N LEU A 80 18.62 24.63 -10.58
CA LEU A 80 17.85 24.04 -11.66
C LEU A 80 16.36 24.34 -11.46
N LEU A 81 15.68 24.75 -12.53
CA LEU A 81 14.26 25.10 -12.49
C LEU A 81 13.38 23.85 -12.50
N GLY A 82 12.56 23.71 -11.46
CA GLY A 82 11.55 22.67 -11.35
C GLY A 82 10.24 23.01 -12.08
N ASN A 83 9.40 21.99 -12.29
CA ASN A 83 8.08 22.18 -12.92
C ASN A 83 7.19 23.13 -12.12
N ARG A 84 7.13 22.98 -10.79
CA ARG A 84 6.29 23.78 -9.90
C ARG A 84 6.90 25.16 -9.65
N ASP A 85 8.22 25.27 -9.67
CA ASP A 85 8.90 26.57 -9.64
C ASP A 85 8.48 27.42 -10.86
N ILE A 86 8.54 26.85 -12.06
CA ILE A 86 8.15 27.51 -13.31
C ILE A 86 6.65 27.90 -13.29
N ASN A 87 5.78 27.02 -12.80
CA ASN A 87 4.33 27.28 -12.74
C ASN A 87 3.95 28.48 -11.85
N LYS A 88 4.80 28.92 -10.91
CA LYS A 88 4.54 30.10 -10.07
C LYS A 88 4.53 31.42 -10.86
N MET A 89 5.06 31.46 -12.08
CA MET A 89 4.92 32.63 -12.98
C MET A 89 3.45 32.97 -13.28
N ARG A 90 2.54 32.00 -13.16
CA ARG A 90 1.09 32.19 -13.33
C ARG A 90 0.49 33.20 -12.36
N TYR A 91 1.10 33.34 -11.18
CA TYR A 91 0.54 34.17 -10.11
C TYR A 91 0.39 35.63 -10.52
N THR A 92 1.30 36.16 -11.34
CA THR A 92 1.21 37.55 -11.83
C THR A 92 0.07 37.76 -12.82
N SER A 93 -0.31 36.73 -13.58
CA SER A 93 -1.37 36.82 -14.59
C SER A 93 -2.76 36.50 -14.05
N GLU A 94 -2.87 35.55 -13.12
CA GLU A 94 -4.14 34.95 -12.73
C GLU A 94 -4.73 35.51 -11.41
N PHE A 95 -3.92 36.19 -10.58
CA PHE A 95 -4.37 36.74 -9.29
C PHE A 95 -4.65 38.25 -9.31
N THR A 96 -4.67 38.87 -10.48
CA THR A 96 -5.06 40.29 -10.55
C THR A 96 -6.54 40.45 -10.19
N ASP A 97 -6.89 41.55 -9.52
CA ASP A 97 -8.28 41.80 -9.08
C ASP A 97 -9.28 41.81 -10.25
N GLU A 98 -8.82 42.21 -11.44
CA GLU A 98 -9.63 42.21 -12.65
C GLU A 98 -9.95 40.79 -13.13
N GLU A 99 -8.96 39.88 -13.11
CA GLU A 99 -9.14 38.50 -13.54
C GLU A 99 -9.98 37.70 -12.55
N VAL A 100 -9.78 37.90 -11.23
CA VAL A 100 -10.61 37.26 -10.20
C VAL A 100 -12.08 37.63 -10.35
N ARG A 101 -12.39 38.88 -10.75
CA ARG A 101 -13.78 39.33 -11.02
C ARG A 101 -14.36 38.77 -12.32
N LYS A 102 -13.52 38.38 -13.28
CA LYS A 102 -13.95 37.81 -14.56
C LYS A 102 -14.28 36.31 -14.47
N ILE A 103 -13.91 35.65 -13.37
CA ILE A 103 -14.20 34.21 -13.19
C ILE A 103 -15.71 33.96 -13.27
N SER A 104 -16.08 33.03 -14.15
CA SER A 104 -17.45 32.63 -14.46
C SER A 104 -17.52 31.12 -14.77
N SER A 105 -18.71 30.61 -15.04
CA SER A 105 -18.93 29.22 -15.49
C SER A 105 -18.07 28.81 -16.69
N ASP A 106 -17.73 29.77 -17.54
CA ASP A 106 -17.02 29.54 -18.80
C ASP A 106 -15.49 29.60 -18.62
N THR A 107 -15.02 29.88 -17.40
CA THR A 107 -13.58 29.94 -17.12
C THR A 107 -12.97 28.54 -17.17
N PRO A 108 -12.03 28.26 -18.10
CA PRO A 108 -11.48 26.93 -18.26
C PRO A 108 -10.53 26.56 -17.10
N GLY A 109 -10.49 25.27 -16.75
CA GLY A 109 -9.40 24.73 -15.91
C GLY A 109 -8.09 24.63 -16.70
N ALA A 110 -6.98 24.36 -16.01
CA ALA A 110 -5.66 24.26 -16.64
C ALA A 110 -5.60 23.17 -17.73
N TYR A 111 -5.08 23.53 -18.91
CA TYR A 111 -5.06 22.64 -20.09
C TYR A 111 -4.16 21.41 -19.90
N TRP A 112 -3.14 21.51 -19.06
CA TRP A 112 -2.23 20.40 -18.78
C TRP A 112 -2.78 19.39 -17.77
N VAL A 113 -3.89 19.69 -17.10
CA VAL A 113 -4.59 18.70 -16.27
C VAL A 113 -5.41 17.80 -17.20
N PRO A 114 -5.28 16.46 -17.09
CA PRO A 114 -6.09 15.51 -17.85
C PRO A 114 -7.59 15.80 -17.75
N GLU A 115 -8.34 15.61 -18.84
CA GLU A 115 -9.77 15.97 -18.91
C GLU A 115 -10.62 15.30 -17.83
N ASP A 116 -10.29 14.05 -17.46
CA ASP A 116 -10.94 13.27 -16.40
C ASP A 116 -10.75 13.85 -14.99
N LYS A 117 -9.71 14.65 -14.78
CA LYS A 117 -9.33 15.24 -13.48
C LYS A 117 -9.46 16.75 -13.45
N ARG A 118 -9.81 17.38 -14.57
CA ARG A 118 -9.86 18.83 -14.71
C ARG A 118 -11.10 19.38 -14.00
N VAL A 119 -10.87 20.16 -12.95
CA VAL A 119 -11.90 20.92 -12.24
C VAL A 119 -11.76 22.38 -12.61
N SER A 120 -12.84 23.06 -13.02
CA SER A 120 -12.79 24.52 -13.28
C SER A 120 -12.79 25.31 -11.97
N PRO A 121 -12.22 26.54 -11.95
CA PRO A 121 -12.26 27.39 -10.76
C PRO A 121 -13.69 27.64 -10.28
N TRP A 122 -14.63 27.85 -11.23
CA TRP A 122 -16.04 28.06 -10.91
C TRP A 122 -16.69 26.85 -10.24
N SER A 123 -16.46 25.64 -10.76
CA SER A 123 -16.95 24.40 -10.16
C SER A 123 -16.42 24.21 -8.74
N TYR A 124 -15.14 24.54 -8.51
CA TYR A 124 -14.56 24.52 -7.17
C TYR A 124 -15.25 25.50 -6.22
N PHE A 125 -15.48 26.75 -6.63
CA PHE A 125 -16.20 27.73 -5.80
C PHE A 125 -17.65 27.32 -5.54
N THR A 126 -18.34 26.70 -6.52
CA THR A 126 -19.68 26.14 -6.31
C THR A 126 -19.66 25.05 -5.25
N SER A 127 -18.67 24.15 -5.27
CA SER A 127 -18.55 23.10 -4.26
C SER A 127 -18.28 23.64 -2.85
N LEU A 128 -17.47 24.70 -2.74
CA LEU A 128 -17.21 25.39 -1.47
C LEU A 128 -18.46 26.09 -0.94
N ALA A 129 -19.18 26.80 -1.80
CA ALA A 129 -20.43 27.47 -1.45
C ALA A 129 -21.50 26.46 -1.01
N ALA A 130 -21.63 25.33 -1.71
CA ALA A 130 -22.53 24.23 -1.36
C ALA A 130 -22.25 23.68 0.05
N HIS A 131 -20.96 23.43 0.36
CA HIS A 131 -20.55 22.93 1.66
C HIS A 131 -20.75 23.96 2.78
N ALA A 132 -20.51 25.25 2.52
CA ALA A 132 -20.68 26.31 3.51
C ALA A 132 -22.15 26.61 3.82
N GLU A 133 -23.01 26.60 2.79
CA GLU A 133 -24.45 26.90 2.91
C GLU A 133 -25.30 25.66 3.21
N GLY A 134 -24.74 24.45 3.11
CA GLY A 134 -25.46 23.18 3.29
C GLY A 134 -26.53 22.93 2.22
N LYS A 135 -26.36 23.48 1.02
CA LYS A 135 -27.27 23.37 -0.12
C LYS A 135 -26.69 22.44 -1.19
N ASP A 136 -27.56 21.88 -2.02
CA ASP A 136 -27.12 21.19 -3.23
C ASP A 136 -26.55 22.19 -4.25
N THR A 137 -25.60 21.72 -5.06
CA THR A 137 -24.87 22.53 -6.05
C THR A 137 -25.79 23.22 -7.07
N ASP A 138 -26.92 22.59 -7.41
CA ASP A 138 -27.91 23.11 -8.36
C ASP A 138 -28.79 24.24 -7.79
N HIS A 139 -28.83 24.42 -6.47
CA HIS A 139 -29.73 25.36 -5.78
C HIS A 139 -29.02 26.65 -5.33
N LEU A 140 -27.76 26.85 -5.71
CA LEU A 140 -26.97 28.04 -5.39
C LEU A 140 -27.19 29.16 -6.42
N THR A 141 -27.36 30.38 -5.92
CA THR A 141 -27.39 31.58 -6.76
C THR A 141 -25.99 32.00 -7.18
N HIS A 142 -25.88 32.70 -8.31
CA HIS A 142 -24.59 33.23 -8.79
C HIS A 142 -23.94 34.21 -7.80
N GLU A 143 -24.74 34.92 -7.00
CA GLU A 143 -24.25 35.85 -5.98
C GLU A 143 -23.62 35.11 -4.78
N GLU A 144 -24.24 34.00 -4.35
CA GLU A 144 -23.68 33.13 -3.30
C GLU A 144 -22.33 32.54 -3.73
N ILE A 145 -22.20 32.06 -4.97
CA ILE A 145 -20.93 31.53 -5.50
C ILE A 145 -19.87 32.64 -5.59
N ARG A 146 -20.25 33.85 -6.02
CA ARG A 146 -19.33 34.99 -6.12
C ARG A 146 -18.73 35.41 -4.78
N HIS A 147 -19.44 35.23 -3.66
CA HIS A 147 -18.87 35.51 -2.34
C HIS A 147 -17.61 34.66 -2.07
N PHE A 148 -17.53 33.44 -2.61
CA PHE A 148 -16.39 32.54 -2.42
C PHE A 148 -15.27 32.73 -3.44
N CYS A 149 -15.47 33.56 -4.48
CA CYS A 149 -14.48 33.91 -5.50
C CYS A 149 -13.45 34.91 -4.96
N THR A 150 -12.69 34.52 -3.94
CA THR A 150 -11.62 35.30 -3.33
C THR A 150 -10.24 34.84 -3.82
N LYS A 151 -9.23 35.71 -3.74
CA LYS A 151 -7.84 35.34 -4.07
C LYS A 151 -7.32 34.18 -3.22
N SER A 152 -7.73 34.11 -1.94
CA SER A 152 -7.31 33.03 -1.04
C SER A 152 -7.84 31.68 -1.49
N ASN A 153 -9.10 31.60 -1.87
CA ASN A 153 -9.69 30.36 -2.39
C ASN A 153 -9.16 30.01 -3.79
N LEU A 154 -8.91 31.01 -4.64
CA LEU A 154 -8.26 30.79 -5.93
C LEU A 154 -6.84 30.23 -5.75
N MET A 155 -6.08 30.71 -4.75
CA MET A 155 -4.75 30.18 -4.43
C MET A 155 -4.83 28.72 -3.99
N ARG A 156 -5.76 28.39 -3.08
CA ARG A 156 -6.00 27.00 -2.65
C ARG A 156 -6.37 26.10 -3.83
N TYR A 157 -7.19 26.61 -4.76
CA TYR A 157 -7.52 25.91 -6.00
C TYR A 157 -6.28 25.60 -6.84
N HIS A 158 -5.45 26.61 -7.15
CA HIS A 158 -4.26 26.42 -7.98
C HIS A 158 -3.26 25.44 -7.35
N LEU A 159 -3.00 25.58 -6.05
CA LEU A 159 -2.10 24.69 -5.32
C LEU A 159 -2.61 23.24 -5.36
N LYS A 160 -3.90 23.01 -5.12
CA LYS A 160 -4.49 21.67 -5.07
C LYS A 160 -4.69 21.02 -6.45
N TYR A 161 -5.37 21.71 -7.36
CA TYR A 161 -5.86 21.12 -8.62
C TYR A 161 -4.91 21.29 -9.79
N ASP A 162 -4.15 22.38 -9.86
CA ASP A 162 -3.24 22.63 -11.00
C ASP A 162 -1.80 22.17 -10.72
N MET A 163 -1.34 22.27 -9.47
CA MET A 163 0.07 22.03 -9.09
C MET A 163 0.27 20.76 -8.25
N GLY A 164 -0.78 20.25 -7.61
CA GLY A 164 -0.72 19.05 -6.77
C GLY A 164 0.01 19.24 -5.43
N SER A 165 0.11 20.48 -4.94
CA SER A 165 0.68 20.87 -3.65
C SER A 165 -0.41 21.21 -2.63
N ASP A 166 -1.34 20.28 -2.39
CA ASP A 166 -2.40 20.46 -1.39
C ASP A 166 -1.79 20.68 0.01
N GLY A 167 -2.27 21.70 0.71
CA GLY A 167 -1.76 22.11 2.03
C GLY A 167 -0.65 23.18 2.03
N GLU A 168 -0.02 23.52 0.89
CA GLU A 168 1.05 24.54 0.83
C GLU A 168 0.60 25.91 1.38
N PHE A 169 -0.67 26.26 1.19
CA PHE A 169 -1.26 27.49 1.73
C PHE A 169 -1.12 27.58 3.26
N GLU A 170 -1.40 26.48 3.96
CA GLU A 170 -1.34 26.44 5.42
C GLU A 170 0.11 26.33 5.93
N PHE A 171 1.00 25.65 5.19
CA PHE A 171 2.43 25.66 5.50
C PHE A 171 3.04 27.06 5.35
N ARG A 172 2.64 27.83 4.33
CA ARG A 172 3.04 29.23 4.21
C ARG A 172 2.52 30.06 5.38
N ARG A 173 1.29 29.83 5.84
CA ARG A 173 0.74 30.51 7.04
C ARG A 173 1.59 30.22 8.28
N GLN A 174 1.95 28.96 8.50
CA GLN A 174 2.82 28.55 9.60
C GLN A 174 4.21 29.20 9.52
N GLU A 175 4.78 29.26 8.32
CA GLU A 175 6.06 29.91 8.08
C GLU A 175 6.02 31.41 8.37
N LEU A 176 5.01 32.13 7.88
CA LEU A 176 4.83 33.56 8.14
C LEU A 176 4.64 33.85 9.64
N ALA A 177 3.87 33.00 10.34
CA ALA A 177 3.68 33.10 11.77
C ALA A 177 5.01 32.91 12.53
N HIS A 178 5.80 31.91 12.12
CA HIS A 178 7.13 31.64 12.70
C HIS A 178 8.12 32.78 12.47
N MET A 179 8.18 33.32 11.25
CA MET A 179 9.05 34.45 10.90
C MET A 179 8.65 35.75 11.60
N SER A 180 7.35 35.94 11.87
CA SER A 180 6.79 37.16 12.50
C SER A 180 6.63 37.06 14.02
N GLU A 181 6.96 35.92 14.64
CA GLU A 181 6.74 35.64 16.07
C GLU A 181 5.27 35.78 16.53
N ARG A 182 4.34 35.44 15.64
CA ARG A 182 2.90 35.48 15.89
C ARG A 182 2.33 34.07 16.00
N ASN A 183 1.14 33.95 16.60
CA ASN A 183 0.43 32.67 16.55
C ASN A 183 -0.10 32.43 15.12
N VAL A 184 -0.16 31.18 14.68
CA VAL A 184 -0.67 30.79 13.35
C VAL A 184 -2.08 31.33 13.12
N ALA A 185 -2.91 31.38 14.17
CA ALA A 185 -4.28 31.90 14.10
C ALA A 185 -4.38 33.42 13.88
N GLU A 186 -3.29 34.17 14.10
CA GLU A 186 -3.26 35.63 13.92
C GLU A 186 -2.89 36.04 12.48
N VAL A 187 -2.38 35.11 11.66
CA VAL A 187 -2.03 35.35 10.25
C VAL A 187 -3.28 35.15 9.40
N SER A 188 -3.76 36.25 8.80
CA SER A 188 -4.96 36.22 7.96
C SER A 188 -4.70 35.58 6.59
N ASP A 189 -5.77 35.15 5.92
CA ASP A 189 -5.67 34.60 4.56
C ASP A 189 -5.13 35.62 3.56
N GLU A 190 -5.44 36.91 3.76
CA GLU A 190 -4.93 38.01 2.94
C GLU A 190 -3.42 38.20 3.10
N GLU A 191 -2.87 38.02 4.32
CA GLU A 191 -1.43 38.08 4.55
C GLU A 191 -0.69 36.96 3.80
N VAL A 192 -1.26 35.75 3.77
CA VAL A 192 -0.69 34.61 3.05
C VAL A 192 -0.70 34.87 1.54
N VAL A 193 -1.83 35.32 0.99
CA VAL A 193 -1.95 35.67 -0.44
C VAL A 193 -0.93 36.75 -0.81
N LYS A 194 -0.84 37.81 0.01
CA LYS A 194 0.10 38.90 -0.21
C LYS A 194 1.54 38.41 -0.23
N SER A 195 1.92 37.46 0.62
CA SER A 195 3.27 36.87 0.60
C SER A 195 3.60 36.19 -0.73
N TYR A 196 2.64 35.51 -1.37
CA TYR A 196 2.84 34.94 -2.71
C TYR A 196 2.92 36.02 -3.79
N GLU A 197 2.09 37.06 -3.73
CA GLU A 197 2.15 38.20 -4.66
C GLU A 197 3.50 38.95 -4.54
N ASP A 198 3.94 39.24 -3.31
CA ASP A 198 5.22 39.89 -3.01
C ASP A 198 6.40 39.02 -3.49
N SER A 199 6.29 37.69 -3.45
CA SER A 199 7.33 36.77 -3.91
C SER A 199 7.58 36.83 -5.42
N VAL A 200 6.55 37.15 -6.22
CA VAL A 200 6.64 37.23 -7.70
C VAL A 200 6.71 38.67 -8.24
N ALA A 201 6.58 39.67 -7.36
CA ALA A 201 6.75 41.09 -7.66
C ALA A 201 8.20 41.41 -8.12
N GLU A 202 8.45 42.66 -8.53
CA GLU A 202 9.74 43.10 -9.10
C GLU A 202 10.96 42.79 -8.22
N ASP A 203 10.85 42.97 -6.91
CA ASP A 203 11.88 42.67 -5.91
C ASP A 203 11.63 41.33 -5.17
N GLY A 204 10.75 40.50 -5.71
CA GLY A 204 10.32 39.25 -5.08
C GLY A 204 11.36 38.13 -5.20
N VAL A 205 11.49 37.32 -4.14
CA VAL A 205 12.47 36.23 -4.08
C VAL A 205 12.24 35.16 -5.16
N MET A 206 10.98 34.84 -5.48
CA MET A 206 10.65 33.85 -6.51
C MET A 206 10.99 34.37 -7.90
N ARG A 207 10.75 35.67 -8.16
CA ARG A 207 11.15 36.31 -9.42
C ARG A 207 12.68 36.26 -9.59
N ASP A 208 13.43 36.52 -8.52
CA ASP A 208 14.89 36.41 -8.52
C ASP A 208 15.36 34.96 -8.73
N TYR A 209 14.71 33.98 -8.08
CA TYR A 209 15.00 32.56 -8.26
C TYR A 209 14.83 32.13 -9.73
N LEU A 210 13.71 32.50 -10.36
CA LEU A 210 13.44 32.20 -11.78
C LEU A 210 14.45 32.87 -12.71
N ARG A 211 14.88 34.09 -12.41
CA ARG A 211 15.89 34.81 -13.21
C ARG A 211 17.27 34.17 -13.13
N LEU A 212 17.64 33.67 -11.95
CA LEU A 212 18.95 33.07 -11.68
C LEU A 212 19.01 31.58 -11.99
N GLY A 213 17.86 30.94 -12.19
CA GLY A 213 17.72 29.53 -12.49
C GLY A 213 18.13 29.16 -13.91
N GLU A 214 18.45 27.88 -14.08
CA GLU A 214 18.89 27.27 -15.33
C GLU A 214 18.09 25.97 -15.55
N ILE A 215 17.96 25.50 -16.78
CA ILE A 215 17.29 24.22 -17.10
C ILE A 215 18.26 23.06 -16.89
N ALA A 216 19.53 23.25 -17.30
CA ALA A 216 20.56 22.23 -17.28
C ALA A 216 21.92 22.84 -16.91
N CYS A 217 22.78 22.05 -16.26
CA CYS A 217 24.14 22.45 -15.92
C CYS A 217 25.11 21.29 -16.20
N ILE A 218 26.31 21.59 -16.72
CA ILE A 218 27.39 20.60 -16.91
C ILE A 218 28.55 20.96 -16.00
N LEU A 219 28.94 20.03 -15.14
CA LEU A 219 30.14 20.13 -14.31
C LEU A 219 31.09 18.99 -14.64
N GLY A 220 32.25 19.32 -15.20
CA GLY A 220 33.20 18.32 -15.70
C GLY A 220 32.60 17.46 -16.83
N SER A 221 32.38 16.18 -16.55
CA SER A 221 31.74 15.21 -17.44
C SER A 221 30.30 14.88 -17.04
N THR A 222 29.74 15.55 -16.03
CA THR A 222 28.43 15.23 -15.45
C THR A 222 27.41 16.29 -15.85
N LEU A 223 26.30 15.84 -16.45
CA LEU A 223 25.13 16.65 -16.74
C LEU A 223 24.14 16.59 -15.59
N PHE A 224 23.67 17.75 -15.14
CA PHE A 224 22.60 17.90 -14.17
C PHE A 224 21.40 18.54 -14.86
N VAL A 225 20.24 17.89 -14.75
CA VAL A 225 18.94 18.37 -15.24
C VAL A 225 17.90 18.10 -14.17
N HIS A 226 16.86 18.93 -14.12
CA HIS A 226 15.65 18.61 -13.37
C HIS A 226 14.80 17.66 -14.21
N GLY A 227 14.41 16.50 -13.67
CA GLY A 227 13.59 15.49 -14.37
C GLY A 227 14.39 14.40 -15.11
N GLN A 228 13.91 13.96 -16.28
CA GLN A 228 14.48 12.84 -17.05
C GLN A 228 14.79 13.25 -18.51
N ILE A 229 15.73 12.57 -19.14
CA ILE A 229 16.17 12.85 -20.53
C ILE A 229 15.45 12.02 -21.59
N ILE A 230 14.78 10.94 -21.18
CA ILE A 230 13.93 10.07 -22.01
C ILE A 230 12.54 10.07 -21.38
N GLY A 231 11.50 10.24 -22.19
CA GLY A 231 10.12 10.18 -21.74
C GLY A 231 9.18 9.62 -22.80
N ASN A 232 8.10 8.99 -22.34
CA ASN A 232 7.05 8.41 -23.18
C ASN A 232 5.71 9.19 -23.13
N GLN A 233 5.70 10.35 -22.45
CA GLN A 233 4.48 11.13 -22.16
C GLN A 233 4.36 12.41 -22.98
N PHE A 234 5.20 12.59 -23.98
CA PHE A 234 5.19 13.81 -24.78
C PHE A 234 4.08 13.73 -25.84
N TYR A 235 3.27 14.78 -25.95
CA TYR A 235 2.22 14.84 -26.95
C TYR A 235 2.87 14.94 -28.35
N ASP A 236 2.59 13.95 -29.21
CA ASP A 236 2.89 14.00 -30.66
C ASP A 236 4.38 14.01 -31.08
N CYS A 237 5.27 13.32 -30.36
CA CYS A 237 6.69 13.23 -30.73
C CYS A 237 7.24 11.79 -30.81
N GLY A 238 7.20 11.23 -32.03
CA GLY A 238 7.93 10.03 -32.43
C GLY A 238 7.03 8.85 -32.84
N HIS A 239 7.49 8.04 -33.78
CA HIS A 239 6.74 6.87 -34.31
C HIS A 239 6.51 5.76 -33.28
N ASP A 240 7.27 5.73 -32.17
CA ASP A 240 7.26 4.66 -31.15
C ASP A 240 6.86 5.17 -29.75
N GLY A 241 6.38 6.40 -29.61
CA GLY A 241 5.92 6.96 -28.33
C GLY A 241 7.00 7.21 -27.27
N VAL A 242 8.29 7.24 -27.64
CA VAL A 242 9.43 7.58 -26.76
C VAL A 242 10.26 8.69 -27.40
N ALA A 243 10.48 9.80 -26.70
CA ALA A 243 11.29 10.91 -27.20
C ALA A 243 12.52 11.20 -26.32
N TRP A 244 13.59 11.62 -26.99
CA TRP A 244 14.86 12.01 -26.39
C TRP A 244 14.93 13.54 -26.29
N ALA A 245 15.08 14.07 -25.07
CA ALA A 245 15.02 15.51 -24.80
C ALA A 245 16.37 16.23 -24.97
N VAL A 246 17.48 15.51 -24.88
CA VAL A 246 18.82 16.12 -25.02
C VAL A 246 19.09 16.45 -26.49
N GLY A 247 19.42 17.71 -26.76
CA GLY A 247 19.58 18.21 -28.12
C GLY A 247 18.34 18.96 -28.63
N CYS A 248 17.17 18.79 -28.02
CA CYS A 248 15.98 19.57 -28.34
C CYS A 248 16.04 20.96 -27.66
N VAL A 249 16.02 22.03 -28.47
CA VAL A 249 15.91 23.41 -27.99
C VAL A 249 14.56 23.97 -28.43
N PRO A 250 13.67 24.36 -27.52
CA PRO A 250 12.38 24.93 -27.90
C PRO A 250 12.52 26.27 -28.64
N SER A 251 11.60 26.54 -29.57
CA SER A 251 11.43 27.84 -30.20
C SER A 251 10.87 28.87 -29.20
N GLU A 252 10.88 30.16 -29.56
CA GLU A 252 10.40 31.23 -28.66
C GLU A 252 8.94 31.04 -28.22
N ASP A 253 8.09 30.48 -29.10
CA ASP A 253 6.69 30.19 -28.80
C ASP A 253 6.51 28.92 -27.93
N GLY A 254 7.55 28.12 -27.73
CA GLY A 254 7.52 26.86 -26.97
C GLY A 254 6.73 25.73 -27.63
N ALA A 255 6.27 25.91 -28.86
CA ALA A 255 5.43 24.95 -29.59
C ALA A 255 6.21 24.04 -30.55
N THR A 256 7.43 24.43 -30.95
CA THR A 256 8.31 23.67 -31.85
C THR A 256 9.72 23.60 -31.27
N PHE A 257 10.59 22.74 -31.81
CA PHE A 257 11.98 22.64 -31.36
C PHE A 257 12.98 22.54 -32.52
N GLU A 258 14.20 22.99 -32.27
CA GLU A 258 15.36 22.78 -33.13
C GLU A 258 16.30 21.75 -32.49
N TRP A 259 17.01 20.98 -33.32
CA TRP A 259 17.92 19.94 -32.87
C TRP A 259 19.39 20.41 -32.89
N VAL A 260 20.07 20.23 -31.77
CA VAL A 260 21.48 20.58 -31.54
C VAL A 260 22.25 19.32 -31.19
N ALA A 261 23.28 19.00 -31.98
CA ALA A 261 24.06 17.76 -31.82
C ALA A 261 25.07 17.80 -30.67
N ASP A 262 25.63 18.98 -30.34
CA ASP A 262 26.61 19.12 -29.26
C ASP A 262 25.93 19.37 -27.92
N LEU A 263 26.31 18.58 -26.90
CA LEU A 263 25.70 18.63 -25.57
C LEU A 263 25.92 19.98 -24.87
N ARG A 264 27.13 20.56 -24.99
CA ARG A 264 27.45 21.83 -24.33
C ARG A 264 26.71 22.99 -25.00
N ASP A 265 26.62 22.95 -26.33
CA ASP A 265 25.85 23.93 -27.08
C ASP A 265 24.35 23.81 -26.79
N TRP A 266 23.81 22.60 -26.69
CA TRP A 266 22.42 22.38 -26.25
C TRP A 266 22.14 23.02 -24.89
N VAL A 267 22.97 22.75 -23.87
CA VAL A 267 22.80 23.34 -22.53
C VAL A 267 22.86 24.87 -22.57
N LYS A 268 23.77 25.43 -23.38
CA LYS A 268 23.87 26.88 -23.55
C LYS A 268 22.61 27.45 -24.21
N GLN A 269 22.11 26.83 -25.26
CA GLN A 269 20.96 27.29 -26.02
C GLN A 269 19.66 27.16 -25.21
N VAL A 270 19.40 26.03 -24.55
CA VAL A 270 18.20 25.83 -23.73
C VAL A 270 18.16 26.78 -22.53
N ASN A 271 19.30 27.03 -21.87
CA ASN A 271 19.38 28.02 -20.79
C ASN A 271 19.19 29.46 -21.33
N THR A 272 19.69 29.76 -22.53
CA THR A 272 19.49 31.07 -23.16
C THR A 272 18.03 31.30 -23.50
N TRP A 273 17.37 30.29 -24.06
CA TRP A 273 15.93 30.29 -24.32
C TRP A 273 15.12 30.50 -23.03
N ALA A 274 15.39 29.73 -21.97
CA ALA A 274 14.69 29.86 -20.70
C ALA A 274 14.83 31.27 -20.10
N ARG A 275 16.04 31.86 -20.12
CA ARG A 275 16.26 33.24 -19.66
C ARG A 275 15.51 34.28 -20.49
N ARG A 276 15.41 34.09 -21.82
CA ARG A 276 14.58 34.96 -22.68
C ARG A 276 13.10 34.84 -22.34
N SER A 277 12.61 33.62 -22.11
CA SER A 277 11.22 33.38 -21.70
C SER A 277 10.88 34.02 -20.36
N VAL A 278 11.78 33.96 -19.37
CA VAL A 278 11.64 34.69 -18.09
C VAL A 278 11.68 36.20 -18.32
N GLY A 279 12.55 36.70 -19.20
CA GLY A 279 12.59 38.12 -19.58
C GLY A 279 11.28 38.60 -20.25
N ALA A 280 10.70 37.79 -21.12
CA ALA A 280 9.40 38.08 -21.74
C ALA A 280 8.27 38.13 -20.70
N TRP A 281 8.28 37.22 -19.72
CA TRP A 281 7.37 37.27 -18.57
C TRP A 281 7.57 38.53 -17.72
N GLN A 282 8.79 38.99 -17.49
CA GLN A 282 9.03 40.23 -16.74
C GLN A 282 8.50 41.48 -17.46
N VAL A 283 8.61 41.54 -18.79
CA VAL A 283 8.07 42.63 -19.61
C VAL A 283 6.55 42.56 -19.67
N GLN A 284 5.98 41.35 -19.76
CA GLN A 284 4.55 41.13 -19.86
C GLN A 284 4.07 40.03 -18.88
N PRO A 285 3.92 40.40 -17.59
CA PRO A 285 3.60 39.44 -16.53
C PRO A 285 2.10 39.11 -16.45
N THR A 286 1.24 39.87 -17.13
CA THR A 286 -0.21 39.71 -17.15
C THR A 286 -0.72 39.16 -18.49
N TRP A 287 -1.97 38.71 -18.50
CA TRP A 287 -2.66 38.31 -19.72
C TRP A 287 -2.84 39.51 -20.67
N GLN A 288 -2.49 39.34 -21.94
CA GLN A 288 -3.01 40.19 -23.01
C GLN A 288 -4.49 39.90 -23.25
N ARG A 289 -4.84 38.62 -23.20
CA ARG A 289 -6.20 38.10 -23.34
C ARG A 289 -6.36 36.89 -22.41
N SER A 290 -7.40 36.91 -21.59
CA SER A 290 -7.73 35.79 -20.70
C SER A 290 -8.16 34.56 -21.52
N PRO A 291 -7.79 33.35 -21.10
CA PRO A 291 -8.09 32.13 -21.86
C PRO A 291 -9.59 31.83 -21.85
N SER A 292 -10.13 31.51 -23.03
CA SER A 292 -11.55 31.12 -23.19
C SER A 292 -11.76 29.61 -23.36
N ALA A 293 -10.69 28.85 -23.61
CA ALA A 293 -10.72 27.39 -23.70
C ALA A 293 -9.49 26.76 -23.01
N PRO A 294 -9.55 25.49 -22.61
CA PRO A 294 -8.43 24.77 -22.01
C PRO A 294 -7.44 24.28 -23.09
N THR A 295 -6.93 25.19 -23.92
CA THR A 295 -5.95 24.89 -24.98
C THR A 295 -4.68 25.70 -24.79
N PHE A 296 -3.55 25.20 -25.31
CA PHE A 296 -2.27 25.91 -25.20
C PHE A 296 -2.31 27.28 -25.88
N GLU A 297 -2.97 27.39 -27.04
CA GLU A 297 -3.10 28.64 -27.81
C GLU A 297 -3.74 29.75 -26.98
N GLU A 298 -4.85 29.46 -26.31
CA GLU A 298 -5.56 30.43 -25.46
C GLU A 298 -4.74 30.82 -24.22
N TRP A 299 -3.93 29.89 -23.70
CA TRP A 299 -3.07 30.11 -22.54
C TRP A 299 -1.68 30.70 -22.90
N SER A 300 -1.42 30.93 -24.19
CA SER A 300 -0.15 31.48 -24.70
C SER A 300 -0.09 33.01 -24.70
N HIS A 301 -1.21 33.69 -24.43
CA HIS A 301 -1.33 35.16 -24.46
C HIS A 301 -0.71 35.88 -23.24
N ARG A 302 0.46 35.41 -22.78
CA ARG A 302 1.27 36.01 -21.70
C ARG A 302 2.75 35.77 -21.92
N GLY A 303 3.60 36.61 -21.35
CA GLY A 303 5.05 36.36 -21.34
C GLY A 303 5.39 35.10 -20.55
N GLY A 304 6.35 34.32 -21.04
CA GLY A 304 6.82 33.09 -20.39
C GLY A 304 5.93 31.85 -20.58
N ALA A 305 4.86 31.93 -21.38
CA ALA A 305 3.95 30.80 -21.62
C ALA A 305 4.65 29.55 -22.18
N GLY A 306 5.63 29.72 -23.08
CA GLY A 306 6.41 28.61 -23.62
C GLY A 306 7.25 27.89 -22.55
N LEU A 307 7.80 28.63 -21.58
CA LEU A 307 8.54 28.04 -20.46
C LEU A 307 7.60 27.30 -19.49
N ILE A 308 6.40 27.84 -19.24
CA ILE A 308 5.36 27.16 -18.46
C ILE A 308 4.96 25.84 -19.14
N ALA A 309 4.66 25.86 -20.45
CA ALA A 309 4.32 24.66 -21.20
C ALA A 309 5.44 23.61 -21.15
N TYR A 310 6.70 24.04 -21.26
CA TYR A 310 7.87 23.16 -21.12
C TYR A 310 7.96 22.47 -19.76
N GLY A 311 7.46 23.10 -18.69
CA GLY A 311 7.39 22.51 -17.35
C GLY A 311 6.14 21.68 -17.06
N THR A 312 5.26 21.43 -18.03
CA THR A 312 3.96 20.75 -17.81
C THR A 312 3.81 19.47 -18.64
N PRO A 313 2.88 18.56 -18.26
CA PRO A 313 2.62 17.33 -19.03
C PRO A 313 2.12 17.58 -20.45
N ALA A 314 1.50 18.73 -20.71
CA ALA A 314 1.00 19.10 -22.04
C ALA A 314 2.07 19.78 -22.91
N THR A 315 3.35 19.56 -22.62
CA THR A 315 4.44 20.05 -23.46
C THR A 315 4.36 19.44 -24.86
N ARG A 316 4.58 20.28 -25.89
CA ARG A 316 4.60 19.88 -27.31
C ARG A 316 5.99 19.55 -27.82
N VAL A 317 6.99 19.71 -26.96
CA VAL A 317 8.40 19.47 -27.28
C VAL A 317 8.99 18.54 -26.22
N PRO A 318 9.98 17.70 -26.55
CA PRO A 318 10.67 16.90 -25.55
C PRO A 318 11.27 17.79 -24.45
N SER A 319 10.79 17.62 -23.22
CA SER A 319 11.20 18.42 -22.06
C SER A 319 11.94 17.57 -21.05
N VAL A 320 13.08 18.08 -20.55
CA VAL A 320 13.76 17.44 -19.43
C VAL A 320 13.03 17.65 -18.12
N VAL A 321 12.33 18.78 -17.97
CA VAL A 321 11.74 19.27 -16.72
C VAL A 321 10.52 18.43 -16.29
N TYR A 322 9.74 17.94 -17.25
CA TYR A 322 8.52 17.19 -16.97
C TYR A 322 8.56 15.80 -17.62
N CYS A 323 8.85 14.76 -16.83
CA CYS A 323 8.80 13.34 -17.22
C CYS A 323 8.53 12.45 -15.99
N ARG A 324 7.50 11.58 -16.02
CA ARG A 324 7.16 10.64 -14.93
C ARG A 324 7.97 9.32 -14.97
N TRP A 325 7.98 8.63 -13.82
CA TRP A 325 8.86 7.52 -13.40
C TRP A 325 8.95 6.28 -14.32
N LEU A 326 10.17 5.72 -14.38
CA LEU A 326 10.62 4.31 -14.50
C LEU A 326 9.68 3.29 -15.18
N GLU A 327 9.64 3.33 -16.51
CA GLU A 327 9.49 2.12 -17.32
C GLU A 327 10.88 1.61 -17.72
N GLY A 328 11.08 0.29 -17.81
CA GLY A 328 12.39 -0.33 -18.10
C GLY A 328 13.03 0.11 -19.43
N ASN A 329 12.24 0.74 -20.31
CA ASN A 329 12.66 1.27 -21.61
C ASN A 329 13.28 2.67 -21.53
N CYS A 330 13.10 3.38 -20.41
CA CYS A 330 13.48 4.79 -20.24
C CYS A 330 14.81 4.98 -19.48
N MET A 331 15.51 3.89 -19.14
CA MET A 331 16.88 3.95 -18.64
C MET A 331 17.86 4.19 -19.79
N PRO A 332 18.85 5.09 -19.68
CA PRO A 332 19.90 5.21 -20.68
C PRO A 332 20.67 3.89 -20.79
N LYS A 333 20.42 3.14 -21.87
CA LYS A 333 21.21 1.95 -22.20
C LYS A 333 22.66 2.40 -22.41
N SER A 334 23.60 1.70 -21.80
CA SER A 334 25.03 2.01 -21.88
C SER A 334 25.48 2.18 -23.35
N PRO A 335 26.28 3.19 -23.70
CA PRO A 335 26.70 3.46 -25.09
C PRO A 335 27.50 2.35 -25.79
N TRP A 336 27.82 1.25 -25.10
CA TRP A 336 28.74 0.20 -25.56
C TRP A 336 28.07 -0.99 -26.25
N LEU A 337 26.75 -1.01 -26.42
CA LEU A 337 26.03 -2.14 -27.03
C LEU A 337 25.48 -1.88 -28.44
N ILE A 338 25.83 -0.74 -29.06
CA ILE A 338 25.54 -0.48 -30.48
C ILE A 338 26.87 -0.31 -31.23
N ALA A 339 27.71 -1.36 -31.21
CA ALA A 339 28.72 -1.59 -32.24
C ALA A 339 29.24 -3.02 -32.13
N THR A 340 29.35 -3.69 -33.29
CA THR A 340 30.05 -4.97 -33.54
C THR A 340 29.26 -6.27 -33.34
N SER A 341 28.24 -6.46 -34.19
CA SER A 341 27.83 -7.77 -34.68
C SER A 341 28.79 -8.25 -35.78
N THR A 342 29.95 -8.84 -35.44
CA THR A 342 30.72 -9.64 -36.42
C THR A 342 31.80 -10.54 -35.77
N TRP A 343 31.55 -11.86 -35.72
CA TRP A 343 32.49 -13.00 -35.80
C TRP A 343 33.68 -13.14 -34.81
N MET A 344 33.64 -14.13 -33.91
CA MET A 344 34.57 -15.30 -33.88
C MET A 344 34.32 -16.24 -32.67
N TYR A 345 34.47 -17.55 -32.91
CA TYR A 345 34.26 -18.69 -32.01
C TYR A 345 35.31 -18.85 -30.88
N PRO A 346 35.03 -19.71 -29.85
CA PRO A 346 35.70 -19.73 -28.55
C PRO A 346 36.86 -20.73 -28.45
N CYS A 347 37.74 -20.53 -27.45
CA CYS A 347 38.82 -21.46 -27.10
C CYS A 347 38.78 -21.85 -25.61
N MET A 348 39.17 -23.10 -25.36
CA MET A 348 38.94 -23.99 -24.21
C MET A 348 39.62 -23.64 -22.86
N LEU A 349 38.94 -23.96 -21.73
CA LEU A 349 39.28 -24.68 -20.44
C LEU A 349 40.68 -24.52 -19.76
N PRO A 350 40.92 -24.97 -18.47
CA PRO A 350 40.02 -25.57 -17.45
C PRO A 350 40.18 -25.13 -15.94
N VAL A 351 39.12 -25.40 -15.17
CA VAL A 351 38.99 -26.06 -13.82
C VAL A 351 40.10 -25.92 -12.75
N ALA A 352 39.70 -25.52 -11.53
CA ALA A 352 40.23 -26.09 -10.26
C ALA A 352 39.21 -26.00 -9.09
N LEU A 353 38.99 -27.15 -8.45
CA LEU A 353 38.14 -27.43 -7.27
C LEU A 353 38.86 -27.12 -5.94
N ALA A 354 38.08 -26.79 -4.88
CA ALA A 354 38.41 -27.17 -3.49
C ALA A 354 37.16 -27.22 -2.58
N ARG A 355 37.00 -28.34 -1.87
CA ARG A 355 36.00 -28.63 -0.81
C ARG A 355 36.51 -28.22 0.59
N PRO A 356 35.64 -28.19 1.62
CA PRO A 356 35.86 -29.01 2.82
C PRO A 356 34.55 -29.72 3.27
N ALA A 357 34.51 -31.04 3.48
CA ALA A 357 35.02 -31.88 4.56
C ALA A 357 34.07 -32.00 5.78
N ASP A 358 33.49 -33.19 5.90
CA ASP A 358 32.62 -33.71 6.96
C ASP A 358 33.30 -33.81 8.34
N VAL A 359 32.55 -33.53 9.41
CA VAL A 359 32.82 -34.04 10.77
C VAL A 359 31.50 -34.54 11.40
N LYS A 360 31.45 -35.84 11.71
CA LYS A 360 30.41 -36.53 12.49
C LYS A 360 30.73 -36.49 14.00
N CYS A 361 29.69 -36.78 14.81
CA CYS A 361 29.64 -37.16 16.25
C CYS A 361 28.88 -36.11 17.08
N ALA A 362 27.95 -36.41 18.00
CA ALA A 362 27.36 -37.66 18.50
C ALA A 362 26.07 -37.29 19.30
N ALA A 363 25.10 -38.19 19.35
CA ALA A 363 23.92 -38.10 20.21
C ALA A 363 24.22 -38.54 21.65
N PRO A 364 23.49 -38.03 22.66
CA PRO A 364 23.19 -38.80 23.85
C PRO A 364 21.67 -39.01 24.04
N GLN A 365 21.36 -40.15 24.67
CA GLN A 365 20.05 -40.75 24.82
C GLN A 365 19.60 -40.69 26.29
N ARG A 366 18.27 -40.53 26.50
CA ARG A 366 17.46 -40.73 27.74
C ARG A 366 17.44 -39.53 28.73
N VAL A 367 16.31 -39.16 29.36
CA VAL A 367 15.33 -39.99 30.09
C VAL A 367 13.90 -39.42 30.00
N LEU A 368 12.93 -40.33 29.97
CA LEU A 368 11.48 -40.15 30.03
C LEU A 368 11.01 -39.26 31.20
N GLY A 369 10.20 -38.25 30.87
CA GLY A 369 9.27 -37.59 31.76
C GLY A 369 8.03 -37.22 30.96
N SER A 370 6.95 -37.97 31.13
CA SER A 370 5.66 -37.75 30.50
C SER A 370 5.04 -36.44 30.99
N PHE A 371 5.34 -35.34 30.32
CA PHE A 371 4.56 -34.12 30.35
C PHE A 371 3.72 -34.05 29.08
N ALA A 372 2.42 -33.88 29.25
CA ALA A 372 1.46 -33.75 28.16
C ALA A 372 1.89 -32.61 27.24
N ILE A 373 2.31 -32.97 26.02
CA ILE A 373 2.56 -32.03 24.95
C ILE A 373 1.19 -31.51 24.52
N MET A 374 0.83 -30.31 24.97
CA MET A 374 -0.21 -29.53 24.31
C MET A 374 0.32 -29.21 22.91
N SER A 375 -0.30 -29.77 21.88
CA SER A 375 0.05 -29.48 20.49
C SER A 375 -0.27 -28.02 20.17
N GLU A 376 0.74 -27.17 20.02
CA GLU A 376 0.58 -25.89 19.33
C GLU A 376 0.19 -26.19 17.88
N GLN A 377 -1.08 -25.91 17.53
CA GLN A 377 -1.52 -25.93 16.14
C GLN A 377 -0.81 -24.79 15.39
N SER A 378 -0.34 -25.08 14.18
CA SER A 378 0.31 -24.07 13.34
C SER A 378 -0.66 -22.92 13.03
N ALA A 379 -0.15 -21.69 12.89
CA ALA A 379 -0.98 -20.53 12.55
C ALA A 379 -1.72 -20.72 11.21
N GLU A 380 -1.14 -21.50 10.31
CA GLU A 380 -1.67 -21.91 9.01
C GLU A 380 -2.92 -22.81 9.18
N ASP A 381 -2.84 -23.81 10.06
CA ASP A 381 -4.00 -24.68 10.40
C ASP A 381 -5.17 -23.86 10.93
N ARG A 382 -4.89 -22.83 11.72
CA ARG A 382 -5.91 -21.96 12.29
C ARG A 382 -6.66 -21.16 11.22
N GLN A 383 -5.96 -20.68 10.20
CA GLN A 383 -6.57 -19.96 9.07
C GLN A 383 -7.49 -20.87 8.25
N ILE A 384 -7.12 -22.14 8.11
CA ILE A 384 -7.92 -23.15 7.42
C ILE A 384 -9.18 -23.50 8.24
N GLU A 385 -9.05 -23.68 9.55
CA GLU A 385 -10.22 -23.90 10.43
C GLU A 385 -11.15 -22.68 10.46
N GLN A 386 -10.61 -21.46 10.44
CA GLN A 386 -11.38 -20.23 10.26
C GLN A 386 -12.14 -20.25 8.93
N TRP A 387 -11.49 -20.62 7.83
CA TRP A 387 -12.15 -20.72 6.52
C TRP A 387 -13.29 -21.75 6.54
N LYS A 388 -13.10 -22.92 7.16
CA LYS A 388 -14.17 -23.93 7.32
C LYS A 388 -15.37 -23.36 8.07
N VAL A 389 -15.13 -22.64 9.16
CA VAL A 389 -16.20 -21.98 9.93
C VAL A 389 -16.88 -20.89 9.09
N LYS A 390 -16.14 -20.08 8.33
CA LYS A 390 -16.70 -19.05 7.42
C LYS A 390 -17.64 -19.66 6.39
N ARG A 391 -17.23 -20.77 5.79
CA ARG A 391 -18.02 -21.50 4.80
C ARG A 391 -19.25 -22.15 5.44
N LEU A 392 -19.09 -22.70 6.65
CA LEU A 392 -20.20 -23.25 7.43
C LEU A 392 -21.23 -22.18 7.77
N VAL A 393 -20.81 -20.98 8.19
CA VAL A 393 -21.70 -19.85 8.46
C VAL A 393 -22.48 -19.46 7.20
N ARG A 394 -21.81 -19.33 6.03
CA ARG A 394 -22.50 -19.06 4.76
C ARG A 394 -23.54 -20.14 4.42
N MET A 395 -23.21 -21.41 4.65
CA MET A 395 -24.13 -22.53 4.42
C MET A 395 -25.34 -22.49 5.39
N LEU A 396 -25.11 -22.19 6.67
CA LEU A 396 -26.15 -22.10 7.69
C LEU A 396 -27.07 -20.89 7.47
N ASP A 397 -26.53 -19.76 7.00
CA ASP A 397 -27.31 -18.56 6.69
C ASP A 397 -28.19 -18.72 5.44
N ALA A 398 -27.70 -19.48 4.44
CA ALA A 398 -28.48 -19.84 3.25
C ALA A 398 -29.60 -20.84 3.57
N ALA A 399 -29.37 -21.72 4.55
CA ALA A 399 -30.34 -22.72 4.96
C ALA A 399 -31.50 -22.09 5.77
N ARG A 400 -32.71 -22.09 5.20
CA ARG A 400 -33.94 -21.65 5.89
C ARG A 400 -34.89 -22.81 6.16
N GLY A 401 -35.47 -22.81 7.36
CA GLY A 401 -36.48 -23.77 7.78
C GLY A 401 -37.92 -23.27 7.54
N ASN A 402 -38.86 -24.21 7.45
CA ASN A 402 -40.29 -23.90 7.42
C ASN A 402 -40.82 -23.66 8.85
N GLY A 403 -40.94 -22.40 9.26
CA GLY A 403 -41.36 -22.05 10.62
C GLY A 403 -40.24 -22.25 11.64
N THR A 404 -40.54 -22.42 12.94
CA THR A 404 -39.53 -22.54 14.01
C THR A 404 -38.95 -23.96 14.07
N SER A 405 -38.15 -24.37 13.09
CA SER A 405 -37.58 -25.72 13.02
C SER A 405 -36.06 -25.78 13.21
N ALA A 406 -35.39 -24.63 13.39
CA ALA A 406 -33.94 -24.52 13.50
C ALA A 406 -33.52 -24.23 14.94
N ILE A 407 -32.83 -25.19 15.55
CA ILE A 407 -32.23 -25.08 16.89
C ILE A 407 -30.77 -24.69 16.75
N THR A 408 -30.40 -23.62 17.44
CA THR A 408 -29.02 -23.21 17.67
C THR A 408 -28.70 -23.38 19.15
N LEU A 409 -27.71 -24.22 19.46
CA LEU A 409 -27.23 -24.46 20.81
C LEU A 409 -25.73 -24.22 20.89
N ILE A 410 -25.31 -23.33 21.78
CA ILE A 410 -23.90 -23.00 22.04
C ILE A 410 -23.65 -23.16 23.54
N LEU A 411 -22.63 -23.97 23.85
CA LEU A 411 -22.19 -24.28 25.19
C LEU A 411 -20.79 -23.73 25.44
N ASN A 412 -20.64 -23.08 26.58
CA ASN A 412 -19.34 -22.66 27.10
C ASN A 412 -18.57 -23.90 27.63
N SER A 413 -17.25 -23.87 27.56
CA SER A 413 -16.34 -24.90 28.09
C SER A 413 -16.53 -25.25 29.57
N LYS A 414 -17.12 -24.34 30.36
CA LYS A 414 -17.41 -24.56 31.79
C LYS A 414 -18.75 -25.22 32.09
N GLN A 415 -19.66 -25.29 31.12
CA GLN A 415 -21.01 -25.81 31.36
C GLN A 415 -21.05 -27.34 31.30
N ASP A 416 -21.86 -27.96 32.14
CA ASP A 416 -22.08 -29.40 32.15
C ASP A 416 -23.16 -29.82 31.13
N ILE A 417 -22.85 -30.83 30.31
CA ILE A 417 -23.77 -31.37 29.30
C ILE A 417 -25.08 -31.89 29.92
N ASN A 418 -25.01 -32.45 31.13
CA ASN A 418 -26.18 -32.97 31.83
C ASN A 418 -27.19 -31.87 32.17
N LEU A 419 -26.72 -30.67 32.51
CA LEU A 419 -27.58 -29.53 32.80
C LEU A 419 -28.32 -29.08 31.52
N THR A 420 -27.61 -29.03 30.39
CA THR A 420 -28.19 -28.71 29.08
C THR A 420 -29.21 -29.76 28.64
N ASN A 421 -28.92 -31.05 28.86
CA ASN A 421 -29.87 -32.13 28.55
C ASN A 421 -31.16 -32.01 29.38
N LYS A 422 -31.07 -31.58 30.65
CA LYS A 422 -32.24 -31.30 31.47
C LYS A 422 -33.06 -30.15 30.90
N MET A 423 -32.42 -29.04 30.53
CA MET A 423 -33.07 -27.89 29.88
C MET A 423 -33.78 -28.31 28.58
N LEU A 424 -33.13 -29.09 27.71
CA LEU A 424 -33.76 -29.59 26.47
C LEU A 424 -34.96 -30.51 26.75
N THR A 425 -34.97 -31.22 27.87
CA THR A 425 -36.12 -32.06 28.28
C THR A 425 -37.31 -31.20 28.73
N GLU A 426 -37.04 -30.09 29.41
CA GLU A 426 -38.07 -29.11 29.79
C GLU A 426 -38.64 -28.42 28.54
N GLU A 427 -37.78 -28.02 27.59
CA GLU A 427 -38.18 -27.44 26.30
C GLU A 427 -38.95 -28.41 25.40
N TYR A 428 -38.64 -29.71 25.47
CA TYR A 428 -39.45 -30.74 24.80
C TYR A 428 -40.88 -30.77 25.35
N GLY A 429 -41.04 -30.61 26.67
CA GLY A 429 -42.34 -30.55 27.34
C GLY A 429 -43.16 -29.33 26.93
N THR A 430 -42.54 -28.14 26.87
CA THR A 430 -43.21 -26.90 26.43
C THR A 430 -43.57 -26.95 24.94
N ALA A 431 -42.67 -27.49 24.09
CA ALA A 431 -42.91 -27.66 22.66
C ALA A 431 -44.12 -28.57 22.36
N SER A 432 -44.44 -29.54 23.24
CA SER A 432 -45.61 -30.40 23.08
C SER A 432 -46.95 -29.62 23.13
N CYS A 433 -46.96 -28.43 23.73
CA CYS A 433 -48.15 -27.58 23.83
C CYS A 433 -48.40 -26.72 22.58
N ILE A 434 -47.52 -26.76 21.57
CA ILE A 434 -47.69 -26.02 20.31
C ILE A 434 -48.97 -26.48 19.59
N LYS A 435 -49.80 -25.50 19.18
CA LYS A 435 -51.10 -25.74 18.52
C LYS A 435 -50.96 -26.28 17.10
N SER A 436 -50.00 -25.77 16.33
CA SER A 436 -49.74 -26.22 14.96
C SER A 436 -49.12 -27.62 14.96
N ARG A 437 -49.81 -28.59 14.33
CA ARG A 437 -49.36 -29.99 14.30
C ARG A 437 -48.01 -30.16 13.60
N VAL A 438 -47.81 -29.50 12.46
CA VAL A 438 -46.59 -29.62 11.64
C VAL A 438 -45.40 -28.99 12.35
N ASN A 439 -45.55 -27.77 12.88
CA ASN A 439 -44.48 -27.08 13.60
C ASN A 439 -44.10 -27.83 14.89
N ARG A 440 -45.10 -28.35 15.62
CA ARG A 440 -44.86 -29.16 16.83
C ARG A 440 -44.01 -30.39 16.53
N LEU A 441 -44.34 -31.16 15.50
CA LEU A 441 -43.57 -32.36 15.14
C LEU A 441 -42.13 -32.02 14.73
N SER A 442 -41.95 -30.91 14.01
CA SER A 442 -40.63 -30.43 13.57
C SER A 442 -39.75 -30.03 14.75
N VAL A 443 -40.28 -29.26 15.71
CA VAL A 443 -39.56 -28.86 16.93
C VAL A 443 -39.21 -30.08 17.79
N LEU A 444 -40.16 -31.00 18.01
CA LEU A 444 -39.91 -32.21 18.81
C LEU A 444 -38.84 -33.11 18.17
N SER A 445 -38.87 -33.25 16.84
CA SER A 445 -37.86 -33.97 16.03
C SER A 445 -36.48 -33.33 16.22
N ALA A 446 -36.38 -32.00 16.08
CA ALA A 446 -35.12 -31.26 16.23
C ALA A 446 -34.54 -31.38 17.64
N ILE A 447 -35.35 -31.19 18.70
CA ILE A 447 -34.89 -31.33 20.10
C ILE A 447 -34.38 -32.75 20.35
N THR A 448 -35.11 -33.77 19.87
CA THR A 448 -34.70 -35.17 20.03
C THR A 448 -33.35 -35.45 19.35
N SER A 449 -33.13 -34.90 18.16
CA SER A 449 -31.87 -35.02 17.43
C SER A 449 -30.71 -34.32 18.17
N THR A 450 -30.94 -33.10 18.68
CA THR A 450 -29.95 -32.37 19.51
C THR A 450 -29.57 -33.16 20.77
N GLN A 451 -30.55 -33.73 21.47
CA GLN A 451 -30.30 -34.58 22.64
C GLN A 451 -29.50 -35.84 22.29
N GLN A 452 -29.81 -36.50 21.16
CA GLN A 452 -29.03 -37.65 20.69
C GLN A 452 -27.59 -37.27 20.35
N ARG A 453 -27.36 -36.08 19.79
CA ARG A 453 -26.00 -35.61 19.47
C ARG A 453 -25.22 -35.26 20.73
N LEU A 454 -25.84 -34.56 21.69
CA LEU A 454 -25.22 -34.23 22.98
C LEU A 454 -24.81 -35.48 23.77
N LYS A 455 -25.58 -36.57 23.70
CA LYS A 455 -25.25 -37.85 24.36
C LYS A 455 -23.94 -38.48 23.87
N LYS A 456 -23.44 -38.09 22.70
CA LYS A 456 -22.13 -38.57 22.21
C LYS A 456 -20.96 -37.92 22.94
N TYR A 457 -21.19 -36.78 23.61
CA TYR A 457 -20.18 -36.07 24.38
C TYR A 457 -20.38 -36.36 25.87
N ASN A 458 -19.34 -36.90 26.52
CA ASN A 458 -19.37 -37.15 27.97
C ASN A 458 -19.14 -35.87 28.78
N ARG A 459 -18.34 -34.95 28.25
CA ARG A 459 -18.01 -33.64 28.85
C ARG A 459 -17.90 -32.60 27.74
N THR A 460 -18.17 -31.34 28.06
CA THR A 460 -17.92 -30.21 27.16
C THR A 460 -16.42 -30.16 26.81
N PRO A 461 -16.08 -30.04 25.51
CA PRO A 461 -14.71 -29.82 25.07
C PRO A 461 -14.11 -28.51 25.64
N PRO A 462 -12.77 -28.37 25.69
CA PRO A 462 -12.11 -27.23 26.33
C PRO A 462 -12.42 -25.88 25.66
N ASN A 463 -12.74 -25.85 24.36
CA ASN A 463 -13.13 -24.62 23.68
C ASN A 463 -14.65 -24.37 23.64
N GLY A 464 -15.45 -25.27 24.21
CA GLY A 464 -16.91 -25.25 24.15
C GLY A 464 -17.47 -26.19 23.10
N LEU A 465 -18.80 -26.15 22.91
CA LEU A 465 -19.50 -27.01 21.95
C LEU A 465 -20.61 -26.23 21.26
N ILE A 466 -20.67 -26.33 19.93
CA ILE A 466 -21.74 -25.75 19.12
C ILE A 466 -22.51 -26.88 18.47
N VAL A 467 -23.83 -26.78 18.50
CA VAL A 467 -24.74 -27.73 17.85
C VAL A 467 -25.82 -26.95 17.09
N PHE A 468 -25.86 -27.16 15.78
CA PHE A 468 -26.94 -26.72 14.90
C PHE A 468 -27.77 -27.93 14.51
N CYS A 469 -29.08 -27.87 14.73
CA CYS A 469 -29.99 -28.93 14.35
C CYS A 469 -31.30 -28.37 13.80
N GLY A 470 -31.73 -28.85 12.65
CA GLY A 470 -33.03 -28.45 12.10
C GLY A 470 -33.36 -29.16 10.81
N GLU A 471 -34.58 -28.94 10.33
CA GLU A 471 -35.06 -29.46 9.04
C GLU A 471 -35.07 -28.30 8.05
N VAL A 472 -34.27 -28.40 7.00
CA VAL A 472 -34.02 -27.35 6.00
C VAL A 472 -34.54 -27.78 4.63
N LEU A 473 -35.05 -26.84 3.84
CA LEU A 473 -35.45 -27.12 2.47
C LEU A 473 -34.24 -27.03 1.54
N THR A 474 -34.05 -28.08 0.74
CA THR A 474 -33.08 -28.08 -0.37
C THR A 474 -33.71 -27.51 -1.64
N GLU A 475 -32.90 -27.16 -2.64
CA GLU A 475 -33.36 -26.57 -3.92
C GLU A 475 -34.41 -27.45 -4.64
N ASP A 476 -34.35 -28.76 -4.45
CA ASP A 476 -35.33 -29.73 -4.95
C ASP A 476 -36.67 -29.73 -4.17
N ASN A 477 -36.87 -28.77 -3.27
CA ASN A 477 -38.02 -28.64 -2.37
C ASN A 477 -38.24 -29.89 -1.47
N LYS A 478 -37.17 -30.68 -1.26
CA LYS A 478 -37.15 -31.82 -0.33
C LYS A 478 -36.65 -31.36 1.03
N GLU A 479 -37.30 -31.87 2.09
CA GLU A 479 -36.89 -31.64 3.47
C GLU A 479 -35.68 -32.50 3.82
N LYS A 480 -34.56 -31.87 4.20
CA LYS A 480 -33.34 -32.54 4.65
C LYS A 480 -33.10 -32.21 6.13
N LYS A 481 -32.85 -33.23 6.94
CA LYS A 481 -32.43 -33.02 8.33
C LYS A 481 -30.96 -32.64 8.36
N LEU A 482 -30.67 -31.45 8.89
CA LEU A 482 -29.32 -30.93 9.09
C LEU A 482 -28.96 -31.08 10.57
N THR A 483 -27.83 -31.71 10.86
CA THR A 483 -27.31 -31.83 12.24
C THR A 483 -25.79 -31.68 12.19
N ILE A 484 -25.29 -30.60 12.76
CA ILE A 484 -23.88 -30.23 12.74
C ILE A 484 -23.46 -29.91 14.16
N ASP A 485 -22.34 -30.50 14.57
CA ASP A 485 -21.75 -30.35 15.89
C ASP A 485 -20.24 -30.32 15.72
N PHE A 486 -19.62 -29.31 16.31
CA PHE A 486 -18.17 -29.15 16.26
C PHE A 486 -17.69 -28.34 17.47
N GLU A 487 -16.41 -28.52 17.77
CA GLU A 487 -15.69 -27.70 18.74
C GLU A 487 -15.08 -26.49 18.01
N PRO A 488 -15.32 -25.25 18.47
CA PRO A 488 -14.73 -24.06 17.87
C PRO A 488 -13.21 -24.00 18.16
N PHE A 489 -12.47 -23.32 17.28
CA PHE A 489 -11.01 -23.16 17.42
C PHE A 489 -10.59 -22.14 18.51
N LYS A 490 -11.51 -21.26 18.92
CA LYS A 490 -11.35 -20.33 20.05
C LYS A 490 -12.36 -20.69 21.14
N PRO A 491 -12.00 -20.59 22.44
CA PRO A 491 -12.93 -20.85 23.52
C PRO A 491 -14.07 -19.83 23.56
N ILE A 492 -15.30 -20.31 23.62
CA ILE A 492 -16.51 -19.46 23.67
C ILE A 492 -16.94 -19.24 25.12
N ASN A 493 -17.14 -17.98 25.50
CA ASN A 493 -17.66 -17.62 26.82
C ASN A 493 -19.19 -17.50 26.87
N THR A 494 -19.84 -17.30 25.73
CA THR A 494 -21.30 -17.16 25.62
C THR A 494 -21.99 -18.52 25.57
N SER A 495 -23.14 -18.62 26.24
CA SER A 495 -24.05 -19.77 26.15
C SER A 495 -25.34 -19.27 25.52
N MET A 496 -25.85 -20.01 24.53
CA MET A 496 -27.06 -19.63 23.81
C MET A 496 -27.88 -20.87 23.48
N TYR A 497 -29.20 -20.76 23.62
CA TYR A 497 -30.18 -21.71 23.12
C TYR A 497 -31.31 -20.93 22.46
N LEU A 498 -31.52 -21.14 21.16
CA LEU A 498 -32.56 -20.49 20.38
C LEU A 498 -33.22 -21.50 19.44
N CYS A 499 -34.53 -21.38 19.27
CA CYS A 499 -35.33 -22.12 18.29
C CYS A 499 -36.08 -21.11 17.43
N ASP A 500 -35.68 -20.97 16.16
CA ASP A 500 -36.26 -20.04 15.20
C ASP A 500 -36.36 -20.70 13.81
N SER A 501 -36.73 -19.94 12.79
CA SER A 501 -36.79 -20.35 11.39
C SER A 501 -35.46 -20.29 10.66
N LYS A 502 -34.45 -19.67 11.28
CA LYS A 502 -33.09 -19.53 10.78
C LYS A 502 -32.10 -19.97 11.86
N PHE A 503 -30.91 -20.37 11.44
CA PHE A 503 -29.81 -20.60 12.37
C PHE A 503 -29.21 -19.26 12.83
N HIS A 504 -28.79 -19.22 14.09
CA HIS A 504 -28.17 -18.04 14.69
C HIS A 504 -26.65 -18.22 14.71
N THR A 505 -25.97 -17.55 13.80
CA THR A 505 -24.52 -17.63 13.59
C THR A 505 -23.79 -16.43 14.19
N GLU A 506 -24.49 -15.50 14.86
CA GLU A 506 -23.92 -14.26 15.39
C GLU A 506 -22.74 -14.50 16.37
N PRO A 507 -22.80 -15.47 17.30
CA PRO A 507 -21.67 -15.74 18.19
C PRO A 507 -20.46 -16.38 17.47
N LEU A 508 -20.68 -17.03 16.32
CA LEU A 508 -19.58 -17.53 15.49
C LEU A 508 -18.89 -16.39 14.76
N ALA A 509 -19.66 -15.39 14.30
CA ALA A 509 -19.11 -14.21 13.64
C ALA A 509 -18.16 -13.43 14.56
N GLU A 510 -18.45 -13.33 15.85
CA GLU A 510 -17.54 -12.72 16.84
C GLU A 510 -16.20 -13.48 16.95
N LEU A 511 -16.23 -14.81 16.88
CA LEU A 511 -14.99 -15.62 16.93
C LEU A 511 -14.18 -15.52 15.64
N MET A 512 -14.87 -15.25 14.53
CA MET A 512 -14.29 -14.99 13.21
C MET A 512 -13.58 -13.64 13.14
N GLU A 513 -13.81 -12.73 14.08
CA GLU A 513 -12.98 -11.53 14.18
C GLU A 513 -11.53 -11.94 14.43
N ASP A 514 -10.70 -11.65 13.45
CA ASP A 514 -9.32 -12.08 13.39
C ASP A 514 -8.47 -11.20 14.29
N ASP A 515 -8.33 -11.62 15.54
CA ASP A 515 -7.41 -10.95 16.44
C ASP A 515 -5.98 -11.48 16.21
N ASP A 516 -5.37 -11.01 15.13
CA ASP A 516 -3.93 -11.11 14.94
C ASP A 516 -3.23 -10.36 16.08
N LYS A 517 -2.25 -11.02 16.70
CA LYS A 517 -1.49 -10.42 17.81
C LYS A 517 -0.40 -9.52 17.23
N PHE A 518 -0.55 -8.23 17.43
CA PHE A 518 0.44 -7.21 17.04
C PHE A 518 1.24 -6.76 18.25
N GLY A 519 2.56 -6.68 18.09
CA GLY A 519 3.46 -6.12 19.08
C GLY A 519 3.60 -4.62 18.93
N PHE A 520 3.67 -3.91 20.04
CA PHE A 520 3.97 -2.49 20.11
C PHE A 520 5.20 -2.28 20.97
N LEU A 521 6.18 -1.59 20.39
CA LEU A 521 7.37 -1.13 21.08
C LEU A 521 7.34 0.39 21.13
N ILE A 522 7.28 0.93 22.34
CA ILE A 522 7.22 2.36 22.59
C ILE A 522 8.51 2.80 23.24
N MET A 523 9.24 3.68 22.56
CA MET A 523 10.52 4.21 23.02
C MET A 523 10.41 5.69 23.36
N ASP A 524 10.74 6.03 24.60
CA ASP A 524 10.88 7.40 25.07
C ASP A 524 12.23 7.59 25.79
N GLY A 525 12.67 8.83 25.97
CA GLY A 525 13.87 9.17 26.73
C GLY A 525 13.77 8.84 28.23
N ASN A 526 12.55 8.71 28.77
CA ASN A 526 12.30 8.38 30.17
C ASN A 526 12.10 6.87 30.42
N GLY A 527 11.93 6.07 29.36
CA GLY A 527 11.63 4.63 29.48
C GLY A 527 11.01 4.03 28.22
N SER A 528 10.86 2.70 28.24
CA SER A 528 10.24 1.95 27.15
C SER A 528 9.07 1.10 27.65
N LEU A 529 8.07 0.92 26.80
CA LEU A 529 6.91 0.07 27.04
C LEU A 529 6.78 -0.95 25.91
N PHE A 530 6.52 -2.20 26.30
CA PHE A 530 6.26 -3.33 25.42
C PHE A 530 4.82 -3.77 25.66
N GLY A 531 4.02 -3.74 24.60
CA GLY A 531 2.62 -4.13 24.65
C GLY A 531 2.26 -5.01 23.47
N THR A 532 1.13 -5.67 23.59
CA THR A 532 0.49 -6.37 22.47
C THR A 532 -0.94 -5.96 22.36
N VAL A 533 -1.43 -5.87 21.12
CA VAL A 533 -2.83 -5.61 20.81
C VAL A 533 -3.34 -6.78 20.00
N GLN A 534 -4.49 -7.28 20.42
CA GLN A 534 -5.18 -8.38 19.80
C GLN A 534 -6.64 -7.96 19.65
N GLY A 535 -7.01 -7.52 18.45
CA GLY A 535 -8.32 -6.93 18.17
C GLY A 535 -8.59 -5.72 19.08
N ASN A 536 -9.65 -5.80 19.87
CA ASN A 536 -10.03 -4.76 20.85
C ASN A 536 -9.30 -4.90 22.20
N HIS A 537 -8.57 -6.00 22.43
CA HIS A 537 -7.88 -6.24 23.69
C HIS A 537 -6.44 -5.73 23.64
N ARG A 538 -6.11 -4.78 24.53
CA ARG A 538 -4.73 -4.32 24.75
C ARG A 538 -4.13 -4.98 25.98
N GLU A 539 -2.88 -5.40 25.88
CA GLU A 539 -2.11 -6.01 26.96
C GLU A 539 -0.75 -5.33 27.08
N ILE A 540 -0.37 -4.90 28.29
CA ILE A 540 0.97 -4.37 28.57
C ILE A 540 1.81 -5.49 29.13
N LEU A 541 2.84 -5.92 28.39
CA LEU A 541 3.70 -7.04 28.79
C LEU A 541 4.75 -6.57 29.80
N HIS A 542 5.48 -5.51 29.46
CA HIS A 542 6.57 -5.02 30.27
C HIS A 542 6.77 -3.51 30.10
N LYS A 543 7.15 -2.84 31.19
CA LYS A 543 7.56 -1.44 31.17
C LYS A 543 8.77 -1.25 32.08
N PHE A 544 9.73 -0.45 31.63
CA PHE A 544 10.84 -0.03 32.48
C PHE A 544 11.21 1.42 32.20
N THR A 545 11.67 2.10 33.25
CA THR A 545 12.13 3.49 33.17
C THR A 545 13.65 3.54 33.11
N VAL A 546 14.18 4.58 32.45
CA VAL A 546 15.62 4.82 32.33
C VAL A 546 15.89 6.30 32.54
N ASP A 547 16.93 6.60 33.30
CA ASP A 547 17.40 7.97 33.51
C ASP A 547 18.58 8.27 32.59
N LEU A 548 18.28 8.91 31.45
CA LEU A 548 19.27 9.33 30.47
C LEU A 548 19.82 10.73 30.81
N PRO A 549 21.14 10.95 30.73
CA PRO A 549 21.73 12.24 31.00
C PRO A 549 21.26 13.28 29.97
N LYS A 550 20.76 14.41 30.46
CA LYS A 550 20.30 15.54 29.64
C LYS A 550 21.47 16.26 28.95
N LYS A 551 21.17 16.98 27.87
CA LYS A 551 22.16 17.83 27.19
C LYS A 551 22.60 18.94 28.15
N HIS A 552 23.90 19.07 28.38
CA HIS A 552 24.43 20.16 29.19
C HIS A 552 24.46 21.44 28.35
N GLY A 553 23.90 22.54 28.88
CA GLY A 553 23.89 23.85 28.21
C GLY A 553 25.11 24.73 28.49
N ARG A 554 26.08 24.28 29.30
CA ARG A 554 27.28 25.05 29.65
C ARG A 554 28.52 24.41 29.03
N GLY A 555 29.27 25.19 28.26
CA GLY A 555 30.55 24.77 27.65
C GLY A 555 31.68 24.61 28.66
N GLY A 556 32.69 23.80 28.32
CA GLY A 556 33.89 23.56 29.13
C GLY A 556 34.73 22.39 28.63
N GLN A 557 35.93 22.21 29.20
CA GLN A 557 36.88 21.13 28.83
C GLN A 557 36.29 19.72 29.01
N SER A 558 35.31 19.57 29.90
CA SER A 558 34.61 18.31 30.16
C SER A 558 33.39 18.07 29.26
N ALA A 559 33.00 19.03 28.40
CA ALA A 559 31.80 18.92 27.57
C ALA A 559 31.84 17.71 26.62
N LEU A 560 33.00 17.48 25.96
CA LEU A 560 33.18 16.34 25.06
C LEU A 560 33.07 14.99 25.80
N ARG A 561 33.58 14.93 27.04
CA ARG A 561 33.46 13.74 27.90
C ARG A 561 31.99 13.47 28.26
N PHE A 562 31.23 14.49 28.62
CA PHE A 562 29.80 14.33 28.93
C PHE A 562 28.97 13.95 27.70
N ALA A 563 29.31 14.50 26.52
CA ALA A 563 28.69 14.10 25.26
C ALA A 563 28.94 12.61 24.96
N ARG A 564 30.17 12.13 25.16
CA ARG A 564 30.52 10.71 25.00
C ARG A 564 29.75 9.81 25.99
N LEU A 565 29.73 10.17 27.27
CA LEU A 565 28.96 9.42 28.29
C LEU A 565 27.46 9.37 27.98
N ARG A 566 26.91 10.43 27.38
CA ARG A 566 25.51 10.49 26.96
C ARG A 566 25.23 9.52 25.80
N LEU A 567 26.09 9.50 24.78
CA LEU A 567 25.98 8.56 23.65
C LEU A 567 26.14 7.11 24.12
N GLU A 568 27.08 6.84 25.02
CA GLU A 568 27.30 5.51 25.59
C GLU A 568 26.08 5.02 26.38
N LYS A 569 25.49 5.88 27.23
CA LYS A 569 24.24 5.56 27.94
C LYS A 569 23.04 5.36 27.01
N ARG A 570 22.92 6.17 25.95
CA ARG A 570 21.87 6.00 24.93
C ARG A 570 22.01 4.66 24.22
N HIS A 571 23.21 4.31 23.79
CA HIS A 571 23.49 3.04 23.13
C HIS A 571 23.19 1.84 24.05
N ASN A 572 23.57 1.91 25.33
CA ASN A 572 23.24 0.88 26.32
C ASN A 572 21.72 0.77 26.56
N TYR A 573 21.00 1.88 26.49
CA TYR A 573 19.54 1.87 26.57
C TYR A 573 18.91 1.18 25.36
N VAL A 574 19.31 1.52 24.13
CA VAL A 574 18.81 0.88 22.91
C VAL A 574 19.13 -0.62 22.91
N ARG A 575 20.33 -1.02 23.34
CA ARG A 575 20.70 -2.43 23.54
C ARG A 575 19.75 -3.14 24.50
N LYS A 576 19.51 -2.56 25.68
CA LYS A 576 18.58 -3.13 26.68
C LYS A 576 17.17 -3.27 26.13
N VAL A 577 16.70 -2.29 25.34
CA VAL A 577 15.40 -2.36 24.66
C VAL A 577 15.36 -3.51 23.65
N GLY A 578 16.38 -3.67 22.80
CA GLY A 578 16.45 -4.78 21.84
C GLY A 578 16.47 -6.17 22.49
N GLU A 579 17.26 -6.33 23.56
CA GLU A 579 17.30 -7.56 24.36
C GLU A 579 15.95 -7.86 25.02
N THR A 580 15.29 -6.84 25.56
CA THR A 580 13.97 -6.99 26.22
C THR A 580 12.87 -7.28 25.19
N ALA A 581 12.93 -6.67 24.00
CA ALA A 581 12.04 -6.98 22.88
C ALA A 581 12.12 -8.46 22.50
N THR A 582 13.34 -8.98 22.40
CA THR A 582 13.59 -10.39 22.07
C THR A 582 13.02 -11.32 23.13
N GLN A 583 13.23 -11.02 24.41
CA GLN A 583 12.67 -11.81 25.53
C GLN A 583 11.14 -11.83 25.55
N MET A 584 10.49 -10.71 25.23
CA MET A 584 9.03 -10.59 25.32
C MET A 584 8.31 -11.11 24.08
N PHE A 585 8.85 -10.85 22.88
CA PHE A 585 8.21 -11.23 21.62
C PHE A 585 8.65 -12.61 21.10
N ILE A 586 9.79 -13.14 21.58
CA ILE A 586 10.29 -14.48 21.23
C ILE A 586 10.49 -15.32 22.51
N PRO A 587 9.40 -15.70 23.22
CA PRO A 587 9.51 -16.46 24.46
C PRO A 587 10.14 -17.86 24.26
N ASN A 588 9.92 -18.48 23.09
CA ASN A 588 10.38 -19.85 22.78
C ASN A 588 11.71 -19.90 22.00
N GLY A 589 12.34 -18.75 21.72
CA GLY A 589 13.61 -18.66 21.00
C GLY A 589 13.60 -19.02 19.50
N GLU A 590 12.53 -19.63 18.97
CA GLU A 590 12.42 -20.05 17.57
C GLU A 590 11.54 -19.10 16.74
N THR A 591 10.28 -18.92 17.13
CA THR A 591 9.31 -18.11 16.37
C THR A 591 8.75 -16.94 17.19
N PRO A 592 8.62 -15.74 16.59
CA PRO A 592 7.93 -14.62 17.22
C PRO A 592 6.45 -14.92 17.47
N ASN A 593 5.94 -14.57 18.65
CA ASN A 593 4.52 -14.74 19.02
C ASN A 593 3.60 -13.70 18.33
N ILE A 594 4.19 -12.68 17.71
CA ILE A 594 3.48 -11.57 17.07
C ILE A 594 3.57 -11.68 15.55
N LYS A 595 2.48 -11.32 14.85
CA LYS A 595 2.47 -11.28 13.38
C LYS A 595 3.11 -10.03 12.80
N GLY A 596 3.15 -8.96 13.59
CA GLY A 596 3.65 -7.65 13.19
C GLY A 596 4.15 -6.88 14.39
N LEU A 597 5.22 -6.10 14.22
CA LEU A 597 5.77 -5.24 15.25
C LEU A 597 5.69 -3.78 14.80
N ILE A 598 5.05 -2.94 15.62
CA ILE A 598 5.01 -1.50 15.43
C ILE A 598 6.00 -0.87 16.40
N VAL A 599 6.92 -0.07 15.85
CA VAL A 599 7.86 0.72 16.65
C VAL A 599 7.39 2.17 16.62
N ALA A 600 7.08 2.69 17.81
CA ALA A 600 6.63 4.05 18.03
C ALA A 600 7.55 4.76 19.03
N GLY A 601 7.84 6.03 18.82
CA GLY A 601 8.67 6.80 19.75
C GLY A 601 9.15 8.12 19.19
N SER A 602 10.09 8.75 19.89
CA SER A 602 10.80 9.93 19.37
C SER A 602 11.78 9.53 18.26
N ALA A 603 11.80 10.31 17.17
CA ALA A 603 12.52 10.04 15.91
C ALA A 603 13.92 9.46 16.04
N GLU A 604 14.74 9.97 16.95
CA GLU A 604 16.14 9.56 17.10
C GLU A 604 16.28 8.12 17.63
N PHE A 605 15.49 7.73 18.63
CA PHE A 605 15.64 6.42 19.27
C PHE A 605 15.14 5.25 18.40
N LYS A 606 14.04 5.46 17.66
CA LYS A 606 13.48 4.44 16.77
C LYS A 606 14.35 4.19 15.54
N GLN A 607 14.96 5.25 15.01
CA GLN A 607 15.94 5.15 13.93
C GLN A 607 17.22 4.46 14.42
N ASP A 608 17.72 4.80 15.61
CA ASP A 608 18.88 4.14 16.20
C ASP A 608 18.68 2.64 16.41
N LEU A 609 17.46 2.21 16.79
CA LEU A 609 17.12 0.79 16.93
C LEU A 609 17.05 0.08 15.56
N THR A 610 16.49 0.72 14.55
CA THR A 610 16.21 0.09 13.24
C THR A 610 17.44 0.11 12.32
N THR A 611 18.26 1.16 12.39
CA THR A 611 19.43 1.36 11.53
C THR A 611 20.64 0.53 12.00
N ASN A 612 20.79 0.35 13.32
CA ASN A 612 21.88 -0.45 13.88
C ASN A 612 21.48 -1.94 13.94
N THR A 613 21.77 -2.67 12.86
CA THR A 613 21.42 -4.10 12.70
C THR A 613 22.00 -5.01 13.80
N ASP A 614 23.06 -4.58 14.52
CA ASP A 614 23.69 -5.35 15.59
C ASP A 614 22.89 -5.35 16.92
N LEU A 615 21.99 -4.39 17.12
CA LEU A 615 21.27 -4.20 18.40
C LEU A 615 19.88 -4.83 18.40
N PHE A 616 19.34 -5.12 17.23
CA PHE A 616 17.97 -5.60 17.06
C PHE A 616 17.95 -6.97 16.38
N ASP A 617 17.15 -7.89 16.90
CA ASP A 617 17.07 -9.25 16.35
C ASP A 617 16.51 -9.20 14.92
N GLN A 618 17.22 -9.84 13.98
CA GLN A 618 16.85 -9.87 12.56
C GLN A 618 15.45 -10.45 12.33
N ARG A 619 15.00 -11.37 13.19
CA ARG A 619 13.66 -11.96 13.10
C ARG A 619 12.58 -10.96 13.44
N LEU A 620 12.82 -10.10 14.44
CA LEU A 620 11.91 -9.01 14.76
C LEU A 620 11.97 -7.93 13.69
N ALA A 621 13.16 -7.62 13.17
CA ALA A 621 13.34 -6.65 12.09
C ALA A 621 12.54 -7.00 10.83
N ALA A 622 12.45 -8.28 10.47
CA ALA A 622 11.66 -8.75 9.33
C ALA A 622 10.13 -8.63 9.54
N ILE A 623 9.68 -8.55 10.79
CA ILE A 623 8.27 -8.46 11.20
C ILE A 623 7.87 -7.02 11.51
N VAL A 624 8.82 -6.08 11.55
CA VAL A 624 8.52 -4.65 11.71
C VAL A 624 7.66 -4.20 10.53
N ILE A 625 6.52 -3.58 10.83
CA ILE A 625 5.63 -3.01 9.82
C ILE A 625 5.98 -1.53 9.68
N PRO A 626 6.48 -1.08 8.50
CA PRO A 626 6.62 0.34 8.19
C PRO A 626 5.23 0.98 8.02
N PRO A 627 4.97 2.23 8.46
CA PRO A 627 5.92 3.26 8.88
C PRO A 627 6.29 3.26 10.37
N LEU A 628 7.48 3.77 10.69
CA LEU A 628 7.88 4.04 12.08
C LEU A 628 7.07 5.21 12.63
N LEU A 629 6.27 5.00 13.69
CA LEU A 629 5.35 6.03 14.20
C LEU A 629 6.07 7.05 15.09
N ASP A 630 5.81 8.33 14.87
CA ASP A 630 6.22 9.42 15.76
C ASP A 630 5.09 9.72 16.74
N ILE A 631 5.41 9.70 18.04
CA ILE A 631 4.45 10.01 19.11
C ILE A 631 5.02 11.09 20.01
N SER A 632 4.15 11.97 20.51
CA SER A 632 4.55 13.11 21.35
C SER A 632 4.77 12.72 22.80
N TYR A 633 4.06 11.69 23.28
CA TYR A 633 4.09 11.23 24.66
C TYR A 633 4.62 9.80 24.74
N GLY A 634 5.47 9.51 25.72
CA GLY A 634 5.95 8.16 26.01
C GLY A 634 5.02 7.32 26.89
N GLY A 635 5.38 6.05 27.10
CA GLY A 635 4.69 5.16 28.04
C GLY A 635 3.26 4.78 27.61
N GLU A 636 2.35 4.69 28.58
CA GLU A 636 0.98 4.19 28.36
C GLU A 636 0.11 5.17 27.55
N ALA A 637 0.32 6.48 27.69
CA ALA A 637 -0.38 7.48 26.88
C ALA A 637 0.05 7.39 25.41
N GLY A 638 1.37 7.27 25.17
CA GLY A 638 1.93 6.99 23.86
C GLY A 638 1.43 5.69 23.23
N PHE A 639 1.10 4.70 24.06
CA PHE A 639 0.56 3.42 23.58
C PHE A 639 -0.79 3.59 22.91
N ASN A 640 -1.68 4.35 23.54
CA ASN A 640 -3.01 4.59 22.97
C ASN A 640 -2.91 5.41 21.68
N GLN A 641 -2.03 6.42 21.66
CA GLN A 641 -1.78 7.21 20.46
C GLN A 641 -1.21 6.35 19.32
N ALA A 642 -0.27 5.44 19.62
CA ALA A 642 0.28 4.52 18.63
C ALA A 642 -0.78 3.56 18.08
N ILE A 643 -1.72 3.09 18.92
CA ILE A 643 -2.84 2.24 18.50
C ILE A 643 -3.75 3.00 17.52
N GLU A 644 -4.10 4.24 17.83
CA GLU A 644 -4.95 5.06 16.96
C GLU A 644 -4.29 5.33 15.60
N LEU A 645 -3.00 5.69 15.59
CA LEU A 645 -2.25 5.96 14.36
C LEU A 645 -1.99 4.69 13.52
N SER A 646 -1.82 3.54 14.18
CA SER A 646 -1.53 2.27 13.49
C SER A 646 -2.77 1.55 12.97
N ALA A 647 -3.98 1.96 13.36
CA ALA A 647 -5.22 1.25 13.04
C ALA A 647 -5.41 1.00 11.53
N GLU A 648 -5.06 1.96 10.68
CA GLU A 648 -5.12 1.81 9.22
C GLU A 648 -4.05 0.84 8.70
N THR A 649 -2.82 0.95 9.21
CA THR A 649 -1.70 0.10 8.80
C THR A 649 -1.97 -1.36 9.17
N LEU A 650 -2.55 -1.61 10.34
CA LEU A 650 -2.91 -2.95 10.82
C LEU A 650 -3.97 -3.65 9.97
N ARG A 651 -4.97 -2.90 9.47
CA ARG A 651 -5.98 -3.45 8.53
C ARG A 651 -5.35 -3.90 7.22
N ASN A 652 -4.29 -3.23 6.78
CA ASN A 652 -3.62 -3.50 5.52
C ASN A 652 -2.64 -4.68 5.56
N VAL A 653 -2.28 -5.21 6.74
CA VAL A 653 -1.25 -6.27 6.87
C VAL A 653 -1.63 -7.54 6.12
N LYS A 654 -2.89 -7.98 6.19
CA LYS A 654 -3.37 -9.17 5.47
C LYS A 654 -3.26 -8.99 3.96
N PHE A 655 -3.67 -7.82 3.47
CA PHE A 655 -3.53 -7.46 2.05
C PHE A 655 -2.07 -7.40 1.60
N VAL A 656 -1.16 -6.91 2.46
CA VAL A 656 0.28 -6.88 2.15
C VAL A 656 0.87 -8.29 2.11
N GLN A 657 0.45 -9.20 2.99
CA GLN A 657 0.87 -10.61 2.97
C GLN A 657 0.36 -11.33 1.72
N GLU A 658 -0.93 -11.20 1.41
CA GLU A 658 -1.54 -11.75 0.18
C GLU A 658 -0.81 -11.21 -1.06
N LYS A 659 -0.64 -9.89 -1.15
CA LYS A 659 0.08 -9.24 -2.24
C LYS A 659 1.50 -9.78 -2.38
N LYS A 660 2.25 -9.91 -1.27
CA LYS A 660 3.63 -10.40 -1.29
C LYS A 660 3.70 -11.85 -1.75
N LEU A 661 2.72 -12.69 -1.40
CA LEU A 661 2.65 -14.07 -1.85
C LEU A 661 2.36 -14.18 -3.36
N VAL A 662 1.37 -13.42 -3.86
CA VAL A 662 1.06 -13.40 -5.31
C VAL A 662 2.23 -12.79 -6.10
N THR A 663 2.86 -11.73 -5.59
CA THR A 663 4.02 -11.12 -6.25
C THR A 663 5.15 -12.13 -6.40
N LYS A 664 5.45 -12.92 -5.36
CA LYS A 664 6.43 -14.02 -5.47
C LYS A 664 6.06 -15.04 -6.54
N PHE A 665 4.78 -15.38 -6.67
CA PHE A 665 4.31 -16.27 -7.73
C PHE A 665 4.52 -15.65 -9.12
N LEU A 666 4.14 -14.39 -9.30
CA LEU A 666 4.32 -13.68 -10.57
C LEU A 666 5.79 -13.46 -10.92
N ASP A 667 6.67 -13.27 -9.93
CA ASP A 667 8.12 -13.13 -10.15
C ASP A 667 8.74 -14.44 -10.69
N GLU A 668 8.30 -15.60 -10.19
CA GLU A 668 8.76 -16.90 -10.72
C GLU A 668 8.23 -17.16 -12.14
N VAL A 669 7.03 -16.67 -12.47
CA VAL A 669 6.48 -16.67 -13.84
C VAL A 669 7.31 -15.75 -14.75
N ALA A 670 7.59 -14.52 -14.31
CA ALA A 670 8.32 -13.53 -15.10
C ALA A 670 9.79 -13.91 -15.35
N THR A 671 10.41 -14.64 -14.42
CA THR A 671 11.79 -15.12 -14.52
C THR A 671 11.90 -16.41 -15.34
N ASP A 672 10.78 -17.08 -15.64
CA ASP A 672 10.71 -18.39 -16.30
C ASP A 672 11.58 -19.46 -15.61
N SER A 673 11.52 -19.52 -14.28
CA SER A 673 12.32 -20.45 -13.49
C SER A 673 11.81 -21.90 -13.52
N GLY A 674 10.63 -22.12 -14.12
CA GLY A 674 9.90 -23.39 -14.11
C GLY A 674 9.45 -23.86 -12.72
N ARG A 675 9.51 -23.02 -11.67
CA ARG A 675 9.12 -23.37 -10.29
C ARG A 675 7.72 -22.87 -9.92
N TYR A 676 6.80 -22.90 -10.87
CA TYR A 676 5.40 -22.53 -10.66
C TYR A 676 4.48 -23.47 -11.43
N CYS A 677 3.26 -23.67 -10.93
CA CYS A 677 2.19 -24.36 -11.63
C CYS A 677 0.92 -23.53 -11.57
N PHE A 678 0.09 -23.60 -12.62
CA PHE A 678 -1.20 -22.92 -12.68
C PHE A 678 -2.21 -23.81 -13.41
N GLY A 679 -3.49 -23.61 -13.13
CA GLY A 679 -4.54 -24.48 -13.68
C GLY A 679 -4.65 -25.82 -12.94
N ILE A 680 -5.84 -26.43 -13.02
CA ILE A 680 -6.22 -27.54 -12.15
C ILE A 680 -5.41 -28.79 -12.44
N LYS A 681 -5.22 -29.12 -13.72
CA LYS A 681 -4.53 -30.35 -14.16
C LYS A 681 -3.08 -30.34 -13.69
N ASP A 682 -2.34 -29.28 -14.02
CA ASP A 682 -0.92 -29.13 -13.70
C ASP A 682 -0.71 -29.00 -12.20
N THR A 683 -1.58 -28.27 -11.51
CA THR A 683 -1.52 -28.14 -10.04
C THR A 683 -1.76 -29.50 -9.36
N MET A 684 -2.73 -30.30 -9.84
CA MET A 684 -2.98 -31.63 -9.29
C MET A 684 -1.85 -32.61 -9.58
N GLN A 685 -1.29 -32.59 -10.79
CA GLN A 685 -0.12 -33.41 -11.13
C GLN A 685 1.09 -33.02 -10.29
N GLY A 686 1.33 -31.72 -10.08
CA GLY A 686 2.36 -31.22 -9.17
C GLY A 686 2.12 -31.59 -7.71
N LEU A 687 0.85 -31.65 -7.28
CA LEU A 687 0.45 -32.08 -5.94
C LEU A 687 0.71 -33.58 -5.73
N GLU A 688 0.30 -34.42 -6.69
CA GLU A 688 0.53 -35.87 -6.68
C GLU A 688 2.01 -36.23 -6.73
N ALA A 689 2.81 -35.47 -7.48
CA ALA A 689 4.26 -35.59 -7.50
C ALA A 689 4.94 -35.08 -6.20
N GLY A 690 4.20 -34.40 -5.31
CA GLY A 690 4.75 -33.78 -4.11
C GLY A 690 5.75 -32.65 -4.38
N ALA A 691 5.67 -32.04 -5.56
CA ALA A 691 6.57 -30.97 -6.00
C ALA A 691 6.14 -29.59 -5.48
N VAL A 692 4.85 -29.40 -5.18
CA VAL A 692 4.30 -28.12 -4.72
C VAL A 692 4.77 -27.82 -3.28
N GLU A 693 5.33 -26.64 -3.05
CA GLU A 693 5.66 -26.15 -1.72
C GLU A 693 4.47 -25.41 -1.11
N ILE A 694 3.95 -24.41 -1.84
CA ILE A 694 2.85 -23.55 -1.41
C ILE A 694 1.78 -23.59 -2.50
N LEU A 695 0.62 -24.13 -2.14
CA LEU A 695 -0.58 -24.16 -2.93
C LEU A 695 -1.41 -22.90 -2.65
N ILE A 696 -1.68 -22.16 -3.71
CA ILE A 696 -2.40 -20.89 -3.68
C ILE A 696 -3.77 -21.11 -4.30
N ILE A 697 -4.83 -20.84 -3.53
CA ILE A 697 -6.21 -21.03 -4.00
C ILE A 697 -7.06 -19.81 -3.69
N TRP A 698 -7.92 -19.43 -4.64
CA TRP A 698 -8.92 -18.40 -4.44
C TRP A 698 -10.06 -18.87 -3.53
N GLU A 699 -10.47 -18.04 -2.56
CA GLU A 699 -11.48 -18.41 -1.55
C GLU A 699 -12.88 -18.71 -2.12
N GLN A 700 -13.18 -18.26 -3.34
CA GLN A 700 -14.50 -18.42 -4.00
C GLN A 700 -14.42 -19.30 -5.26
N LEU A 701 -13.44 -20.22 -5.31
CA LEU A 701 -13.31 -21.16 -6.41
C LEU A 701 -14.47 -22.17 -6.43
N ASP A 702 -15.39 -22.03 -7.39
CA ASP A 702 -16.56 -22.90 -7.56
C ASP A 702 -16.27 -24.04 -8.53
N ILE A 703 -15.46 -25.00 -8.09
CA ILE A 703 -15.11 -26.20 -8.87
C ILE A 703 -15.52 -27.43 -8.09
N LYS A 704 -16.13 -28.39 -8.79
CA LYS A 704 -16.55 -29.67 -8.21
C LYS A 704 -15.60 -30.77 -8.66
N ARG A 705 -15.30 -31.67 -7.74
CA ARG A 705 -14.59 -32.94 -7.98
C ARG A 705 -15.64 -34.03 -8.09
N LEU A 706 -15.79 -34.59 -9.30
CA LEU A 706 -16.67 -35.72 -9.57
C LEU A 706 -15.82 -36.99 -9.67
N VAL A 707 -16.17 -38.02 -8.90
CA VAL A 707 -15.64 -39.37 -9.10
C VAL A 707 -16.68 -40.15 -9.89
N ILE A 708 -16.32 -40.45 -11.14
CA ILE A 708 -17.18 -41.11 -12.10
C ILE A 708 -16.71 -42.55 -12.22
N ARG A 709 -17.62 -43.50 -12.04
CA ARG A 709 -17.33 -44.93 -12.18
C ARG A 709 -18.06 -45.49 -13.40
N ASN A 710 -17.31 -46.14 -14.28
CA ASN A 710 -17.90 -46.87 -15.39
C ASN A 710 -18.45 -48.22 -14.87
N PRO A 711 -19.76 -48.49 -15.01
CA PRO A 711 -20.37 -49.71 -14.48
C PRO A 711 -19.95 -51.00 -15.20
N HIS A 712 -19.27 -50.91 -16.36
CA HIS A 712 -18.84 -52.09 -17.13
C HIS A 712 -17.37 -52.45 -16.95
N THR A 713 -16.49 -51.44 -16.77
CA THR A 713 -15.04 -51.62 -16.62
C THR A 713 -14.54 -51.44 -15.19
N ASP A 714 -15.40 -50.98 -14.27
CA ASP A 714 -15.06 -50.67 -12.87
C ASP A 714 -13.90 -49.68 -12.70
N THR A 715 -13.56 -48.94 -13.76
CA THR A 715 -12.56 -47.88 -13.74
C THR A 715 -13.16 -46.61 -13.13
N GLU A 716 -12.46 -46.05 -12.16
CA GLU A 716 -12.81 -44.78 -11.50
C GLU A 716 -11.99 -43.65 -12.12
N GLU A 717 -12.68 -42.66 -12.69
CA GLU A 717 -12.07 -41.43 -13.21
C GLU A 717 -12.46 -40.24 -12.34
N VAL A 718 -11.47 -39.43 -11.97
CA VAL A 718 -11.67 -38.17 -11.26
C VAL A 718 -11.72 -37.04 -12.28
N LYS A 719 -12.86 -36.35 -12.39
CA LYS A 719 -13.02 -35.17 -13.24
C LYS A 719 -13.25 -33.93 -12.39
N TYR A 720 -12.57 -32.84 -12.75
CA TYR A 720 -12.78 -31.52 -12.18
C TYR A 720 -13.62 -30.71 -13.16
N VAL A 721 -14.79 -30.26 -12.72
CA VAL A 721 -15.76 -29.58 -13.58
C VAL A 721 -16.17 -28.24 -12.98
N THR A 722 -16.37 -27.26 -13.85
CA THR A 722 -17.00 -25.99 -13.50
C THR A 722 -18.53 -26.15 -13.50
N PRO A 723 -19.29 -25.23 -12.86
CA PRO A 723 -20.76 -25.32 -12.76
C PRO A 723 -21.46 -25.21 -14.12
N GLU A 724 -20.79 -24.64 -15.12
CA GLU A 724 -21.25 -24.58 -16.51
C GLU A 724 -21.11 -25.94 -17.20
N GLN A 725 -19.96 -26.59 -17.01
CA GLN A 725 -19.68 -27.91 -17.55
C GLN A 725 -20.54 -29.00 -16.89
N GLU A 726 -20.93 -28.84 -15.62
CA GLU A 726 -21.85 -29.76 -14.94
C GLU A 726 -23.22 -29.86 -15.63
N LYS A 727 -23.65 -28.82 -16.35
CA LYS A 727 -24.92 -28.81 -17.08
C LYS A 727 -24.85 -29.53 -18.43
N ASP A 728 -23.65 -29.81 -18.94
CA ASP A 728 -23.49 -30.45 -20.24
C ASP A 728 -23.73 -31.97 -20.16
N PRO A 729 -24.75 -32.50 -20.87
CA PRO A 729 -25.07 -33.93 -20.83
C PRO A 729 -23.98 -34.82 -21.46
N LYS A 730 -23.04 -34.24 -22.21
CA LYS A 730 -21.90 -34.95 -22.84
C LYS A 730 -20.85 -35.44 -21.84
N LEU A 731 -20.84 -34.93 -20.60
CA LEU A 731 -19.87 -35.34 -19.56
C LEU A 731 -20.23 -36.68 -18.90
N TYR A 732 -21.50 -37.07 -18.95
CA TYR A 732 -22.03 -38.28 -18.34
C TYR A 732 -22.09 -39.47 -19.30
N VAL A 733 -21.69 -39.27 -20.56
CA VAL A 733 -21.69 -40.29 -21.61
C VAL A 733 -20.25 -40.49 -22.07
N ASP A 734 -19.78 -41.73 -22.02
CA ASP A 734 -18.43 -42.08 -22.46
C ASP A 734 -18.32 -42.01 -23.99
N LYS A 735 -17.30 -41.33 -24.53
CA LYS A 735 -17.19 -41.03 -25.98
C LYS A 735 -17.00 -42.29 -26.85
N GLU A 736 -16.53 -43.39 -26.26
CA GLU A 736 -16.23 -44.63 -26.99
C GLU A 736 -17.28 -45.73 -26.80
N THR A 737 -17.97 -45.78 -25.66
CA THR A 737 -18.88 -46.88 -25.31
C THR A 737 -20.35 -46.47 -25.23
N ASN A 738 -20.67 -45.17 -25.24
CA ASN A 738 -22.04 -44.64 -25.19
C ASN A 738 -22.86 -45.14 -23.99
N VAL A 739 -22.17 -45.54 -22.91
CA VAL A 739 -22.76 -45.99 -21.63
C VAL A 739 -22.85 -44.79 -20.69
N GLU A 740 -23.97 -44.67 -19.98
CA GLU A 740 -24.15 -43.68 -18.91
C GLU A 740 -23.21 -44.00 -17.74
N LEU A 741 -22.36 -43.03 -17.40
CA LEU A 741 -21.41 -43.15 -16.31
C LEU A 741 -22.07 -42.75 -14.97
N ASN A 742 -21.83 -43.52 -13.92
CA ASN A 742 -22.41 -43.24 -12.60
C ASN A 742 -21.51 -42.30 -11.80
N VAL A 743 -22.08 -41.20 -11.31
CA VAL A 743 -21.42 -40.31 -10.35
C VAL A 743 -21.49 -40.96 -8.97
N THR A 744 -20.34 -41.31 -8.41
CA THR A 744 -20.25 -41.94 -7.09
C THR A 744 -20.09 -40.89 -5.99
N GLU A 745 -19.21 -39.91 -6.22
CA GLU A 745 -18.93 -38.83 -5.28
C GLU A 745 -19.02 -37.47 -5.99
N ASN A 746 -19.70 -36.52 -5.36
CA ASN A 746 -19.79 -35.12 -5.79
C ASN A 746 -19.46 -34.25 -4.59
N GLU A 747 -18.21 -33.76 -4.57
CA GLU A 747 -17.71 -32.90 -3.50
C GLU A 747 -17.09 -31.63 -4.09
N ALA A 748 -17.18 -30.52 -3.36
CA ALA A 748 -16.51 -29.29 -3.77
C ALA A 748 -14.99 -29.46 -3.63
N PHE A 749 -14.26 -29.06 -4.66
CA PHE A 749 -12.82 -29.24 -4.74
C PHE A 749 -12.06 -28.58 -3.58
N LEU A 750 -12.51 -27.40 -3.15
CA LEU A 750 -11.95 -26.69 -1.99
C LEU A 750 -12.03 -27.50 -0.69
N ASP A 751 -13.17 -28.18 -0.44
CA ASP A 751 -13.33 -28.98 0.79
C ASP A 751 -12.42 -30.20 0.77
N TRP A 752 -12.29 -30.82 -0.41
CA TRP A 752 -11.42 -31.97 -0.61
C TRP A 752 -9.94 -31.61 -0.39
N ILE A 753 -9.47 -30.48 -0.93
CA ILE A 753 -8.09 -30.03 -0.71
C ILE A 753 -7.83 -29.76 0.76
N VAL A 754 -8.74 -29.08 1.45
CA VAL A 754 -8.57 -28.71 2.87
C VAL A 754 -8.42 -29.94 3.78
N VAL A 755 -9.02 -31.07 3.42
CA VAL A 755 -8.84 -32.34 4.16
C VAL A 755 -7.53 -33.03 3.78
N ASN A 756 -7.14 -32.97 2.51
CA ASN A 756 -6.10 -33.84 1.96
C ASN A 756 -4.74 -33.18 1.75
N TYR A 757 -4.61 -31.85 1.81
CA TYR A 757 -3.35 -31.13 1.51
C TYR A 757 -2.18 -31.59 2.40
N LYS A 758 -2.46 -31.97 3.66
CA LYS A 758 -1.44 -32.49 4.60
C LYS A 758 -0.81 -33.79 4.12
N ASN A 759 -1.55 -34.62 3.38
CA ASN A 759 -1.04 -35.89 2.85
C ASN A 759 0.00 -35.66 1.76
N TYR A 760 -0.05 -34.52 1.07
CA TYR A 760 0.87 -34.15 -0.01
C TYR A 760 2.07 -33.33 0.47
N GLY A 761 2.10 -32.93 1.75
CA GLY A 761 3.19 -32.13 2.32
C GLY A 761 3.28 -30.70 1.78
N THR A 762 2.16 -30.16 1.29
CA THR A 762 2.06 -28.80 0.75
C THR A 762 1.55 -27.83 1.81
N LYS A 763 1.89 -26.55 1.70
CA LYS A 763 1.25 -25.47 2.48
C LYS A 763 0.06 -24.93 1.70
N LEU A 764 -1.07 -24.69 2.34
CA LEU A 764 -2.27 -24.15 1.69
C LEU A 764 -2.49 -22.70 2.10
N GLU A 765 -2.58 -21.80 1.13
CA GLU A 765 -2.86 -20.37 1.32
C GLU A 765 -4.08 -19.94 0.51
N PHE A 766 -5.02 -19.28 1.20
CA PHE A 766 -6.22 -18.72 0.58
C PHE A 766 -6.02 -17.26 0.22
N ILE A 767 -6.42 -16.87 -1.00
CA ILE A 767 -6.27 -15.51 -1.51
C ILE A 767 -7.65 -14.90 -1.85
N SER A 768 -7.76 -13.58 -1.71
CA SER A 768 -8.91 -12.78 -2.11
C SER A 768 -8.68 -12.02 -3.43
N ASP A 769 -9.77 -11.66 -4.11
CA ASP A 769 -9.78 -10.88 -5.36
C ASP A 769 -9.71 -9.36 -5.15
N ARG A 770 -9.55 -8.91 -3.90
CA ARG A 770 -9.56 -7.48 -3.54
C ARG A 770 -8.28 -6.74 -3.94
N SER A 771 -7.15 -7.45 -3.99
CA SER A 771 -5.88 -6.90 -4.45
C SER A 771 -5.80 -6.90 -5.98
N GLN A 772 -5.06 -5.96 -6.56
CA GLN A 772 -4.87 -5.91 -8.01
C GLN A 772 -4.16 -7.18 -8.50
N GLU A 773 -3.15 -7.63 -7.75
CA GLU A 773 -2.39 -8.85 -8.03
C GLU A 773 -3.27 -10.10 -7.85
N GLY A 774 -4.10 -10.14 -6.80
CA GLY A 774 -5.08 -11.22 -6.59
C GLY A 774 -6.11 -11.29 -7.72
N ASN A 775 -6.59 -10.15 -8.23
CA ASN A 775 -7.50 -10.11 -9.37
C ASN A 775 -6.83 -10.62 -10.66
N GLN A 776 -5.54 -10.30 -10.88
CA GLN A 776 -4.75 -10.89 -11.96
C GLN A 776 -4.60 -12.41 -11.79
N PHE A 777 -4.37 -12.88 -10.56
CA PHE A 777 -4.29 -14.32 -10.27
C PHE A 777 -5.60 -15.05 -10.58
N VAL A 778 -6.74 -14.49 -10.17
CA VAL A 778 -8.06 -15.09 -10.40
C VAL A 778 -8.42 -15.08 -11.88
N LYS A 779 -8.32 -13.93 -12.56
CA LYS A 779 -8.74 -13.80 -13.98
C LYS A 779 -7.74 -14.38 -14.97
N GLY A 780 -6.44 -14.29 -14.67
CA GLY A 780 -5.38 -14.74 -15.58
C GLY A 780 -5.06 -16.23 -15.44
N PHE A 781 -5.08 -16.77 -14.22
CA PHE A 781 -4.60 -18.13 -13.93
C PHE A 781 -5.70 -19.07 -13.42
N GLY A 782 -6.98 -18.65 -13.47
CA GLY A 782 -8.12 -19.48 -13.07
C GLY A 782 -8.26 -19.67 -11.56
N GLY A 783 -7.61 -18.84 -10.75
CA GLY A 783 -7.76 -18.85 -9.28
C GLY A 783 -7.14 -20.04 -8.56
N ILE A 784 -6.31 -20.84 -9.25
CA ILE A 784 -5.55 -21.96 -8.67
C ILE A 784 -4.12 -21.97 -9.22
N GLY A 785 -3.15 -22.15 -8.34
CA GLY A 785 -1.76 -22.31 -8.72
C GLY A 785 -0.88 -22.66 -7.53
N GLY A 786 0.40 -22.88 -7.77
CA GLY A 786 1.33 -23.24 -6.71
C GLY A 786 2.75 -22.84 -7.02
N LEU A 787 3.51 -22.59 -5.96
CA LEU A 787 4.96 -22.46 -5.99
C LEU A 787 5.56 -23.85 -5.80
N MET A 788 6.44 -24.26 -6.72
CA MET A 788 7.05 -25.58 -6.71
C MET A 788 8.46 -25.54 -6.08
N ARG A 789 8.85 -26.63 -5.41
CA ARG A 789 10.17 -26.80 -4.79
C ARG A 789 11.29 -26.93 -5.82
N TYR A 790 10.98 -27.57 -6.94
CA TYR A 790 11.88 -27.84 -8.06
C TYR A 790 11.08 -27.79 -9.36
N GLN A 791 11.79 -27.62 -10.48
CA GLN A 791 11.18 -27.57 -11.80
C GLN A 791 10.56 -28.93 -12.15
N LEU A 792 9.33 -28.89 -12.66
CA LEU A 792 8.63 -30.05 -13.20
C LEU A 792 8.25 -29.73 -14.64
N GLU A 793 8.59 -30.60 -15.58
CA GLU A 793 8.10 -30.50 -16.95
C GLU A 793 6.67 -31.07 -16.98
N PHE A 794 5.71 -30.22 -17.30
CA PHE A 794 4.35 -30.65 -17.60
C PHE A 794 4.32 -31.03 -19.07
N ASP A 795 4.01 -32.29 -19.37
CA ASP A 795 3.75 -32.70 -20.75
C ASP A 795 2.50 -31.95 -21.22
N MET A 796 2.68 -31.00 -22.13
CA MET A 796 1.63 -30.32 -22.88
C MET A 796 0.92 -31.36 -23.76
N LEU A 797 0.09 -32.20 -23.17
CA LEU A 797 -0.84 -33.05 -23.90
C LEU A 797 -1.91 -32.14 -24.51
N GLU A 798 -1.84 -32.05 -25.83
CA GLU A 798 -2.69 -31.30 -26.77
C GLU A 798 -4.12 -31.05 -26.28
N GLU A 799 -4.57 -29.80 -26.41
CA GLU A 799 -6.00 -29.49 -26.42
C GLU A 799 -6.69 -30.34 -27.49
N PRO A 800 -7.82 -31.01 -27.19
CA PRO A 800 -8.62 -31.61 -28.22
C PRO A 800 -9.33 -30.50 -29.01
N ASP A 801 -9.01 -30.41 -30.30
CA ASP A 801 -9.67 -29.67 -31.38
C ASP A 801 -10.91 -28.85 -30.97
N LEU A 802 -10.72 -27.55 -30.72
CA LEU A 802 -11.79 -26.57 -30.88
C LEU A 802 -12.13 -26.53 -32.38
N ALA A 803 -13.17 -27.28 -32.74
CA ALA A 803 -13.81 -27.18 -34.04
C ALA A 803 -14.15 -25.71 -34.33
N GLU A 804 -13.61 -25.22 -35.45
CA GLU A 804 -13.94 -23.95 -36.09
C GLU A 804 -15.47 -23.77 -36.09
N ALA A 805 -15.94 -22.84 -35.26
CA ALA A 805 -17.28 -22.29 -35.41
C ALA A 805 -17.17 -21.17 -36.46
N ASP A 806 -17.46 -21.56 -37.71
CA ASP A 806 -17.83 -20.63 -38.78
C ASP A 806 -18.87 -19.62 -38.26
N SER A 807 -18.51 -18.35 -38.25
CA SER A 807 -19.46 -17.26 -38.42
C SER A 807 -18.76 -16.04 -39.03
N ASP A 808 -18.39 -16.18 -40.30
CA ASP A 808 -18.55 -15.07 -41.24
C ASP A 808 -20.04 -14.74 -41.30
N ASP A 809 -20.45 -13.63 -40.68
CA ASP A 809 -21.54 -12.73 -41.10
C ASP A 809 -21.90 -11.76 -39.96
N ASP A 810 -21.35 -10.54 -40.01
CA ASP A 810 -22.18 -9.31 -40.04
C ASP A 810 -21.30 -8.05 -40.18
N PHE A 811 -21.09 -7.69 -41.45
CA PHE A 811 -21.32 -6.38 -42.09
C PHE A 811 -21.02 -5.05 -41.36
N MET A 812 -20.22 -4.25 -42.10
CA MET A 812 -20.34 -2.81 -42.42
C MET A 812 -20.37 -1.76 -41.30
#